data_AF-A0A8K0LPC1-F1
#
_entry.id   AF-A0A8K0LPC1-F1
#
_cell.length_a   1.000
_cell.length_b   1.000
_cell.length_c   1.000
_cell.angle_alpha   90.00
_cell.angle_beta   90.00
_cell.angle_gamma   90.00
#
_symmetry.space_group_name_H-M   'P 1'
#
loop_
_entity.id
_entity.type
_entity.pdbx_description
1 polymer ?
#
loop_
_entity_poly.entity_id
_entity_poly.type
_entity_poly.pdbx_seq_one_letter_code
_entity_poly.pdbx_strand_id
1 'polypeptide(L)'
;MPGEEIQWWPRRALAFFQSFFETPLDWRLPKCPDKLAVKRPTHRTILQHLSERQYLTQTAPDEVADVPLPSFDPGIFDNELMKLKLYPTIDPRNPSVIQEPEGNIVEGTYQGTQVALTQAYSRIEQMFTSLFDVLGIEATLPRHRTLQEQRNLYRFSAYPQNPDGTPAQYPPHLQHVPDDQSINVFRIFNVAGLVEMQVLLQKIVPNEGGILGRTREWFLEKARATAFGGDPEMGVTIQDVVDYNKYHRKFGTDIEAGGNIGLLDDWFSDRRFADQQFTGTNPTTITQATQRWIRDFIAAAKVNNYLKWADLIQKADPKSFFVQDGSYFRRAVGVSDPAAVLSHQQPGSDECWTVGAVSLFQLHEDGKLHPVAICIDYRGSLRDSVTIFNKRLSPRDSSSREKDDWPWRYAKTCAQSTDWMRHELAVHLTLSHFVEEAIIVATNRTIPMDHPVYRLLYPHWYKTLSLNAAGRSTLIPQIAVDIVGVSPDQCYSFLRDAYDTYDFVGSYVPNDLKRRGFPSTQQGLNQPRYRNYPYAKNVLALWTTIRTYVKSMLQIHFPTDNAVSTDAAIQRWAVEVKTAGHMPSFPDIKTVDALVDVVTMCIFIASPFHTAINYLQNFYQAFVAAKPPSLCSAPPVTLERLQQYREQDLVAALPINRQRQWLLAAQVPWLLSFKVEPDRSLLNYAASQWWVYKYKRGADEVKVRDASGQLYGDLQKLQRQFHRNSTAMDKGSIPYMVLDPGLTAVSILI
;
A
#
# COMPACT_ATOMS: atom_id res chain seq x y z
N MET A 1 -11.86 53.47 55.62
CA MET A 1 -11.14 54.52 54.87
C MET A 1 -9.89 53.87 54.30
N PRO A 2 -9.70 53.90 52.98
CA PRO A 2 -9.20 55.11 52.32
C PRO A 2 -9.94 55.46 51.02
N GLY A 3 -9.80 56.72 50.62
CA GLY A 3 -10.19 57.27 49.32
C GLY A 3 -8.98 57.72 48.51
N GLU A 4 -9.31 58.34 47.37
CA GLU A 4 -8.46 58.90 46.28
C GLU A 4 -7.95 57.85 45.29
N GLU A 5 -8.45 57.72 44.05
CA GLU A 5 -8.72 58.62 42.91
C GLU A 5 -7.83 58.18 41.75
N ILE A 6 -8.44 57.95 40.57
CA ILE A 6 -8.04 58.45 39.24
C ILE A 6 -8.75 57.58 38.19
N GLN A 7 -9.85 58.12 37.67
CA GLN A 7 -10.35 57.82 36.33
C GLN A 7 -9.35 58.37 35.32
N TRP A 8 -9.00 57.60 34.27
CA TRP A 8 -8.85 58.08 32.88
C TRP A 8 -8.47 56.92 31.97
N TRP A 9 -9.48 56.25 31.39
CA TRP A 9 -9.34 55.59 30.09
C TRP A 9 -10.49 56.07 29.20
N PRO A 10 -10.22 56.63 28.00
CA PRO A 10 -11.26 57.19 27.16
C PRO A 10 -12.14 56.07 26.60
N ARG A 11 -13.46 56.31 26.51
CA ARG A 11 -14.47 55.40 25.90
C ARG A 11 -14.11 54.90 24.48
N ARG A 12 -13.08 55.46 23.83
CA ARG A 12 -12.52 54.97 22.56
C ARG A 12 -11.69 53.68 22.69
N ALA A 13 -11.11 53.38 23.85
CA ALA A 13 -10.36 52.13 24.05
C ALA A 13 -11.29 50.92 24.21
N LEU A 14 -12.46 51.09 24.84
CA LEU A 14 -13.47 50.02 24.97
C LEU A 14 -14.15 49.74 23.62
N ALA A 15 -14.35 50.76 22.79
CA ALA A 15 -14.85 50.60 21.41
C ALA A 15 -13.81 49.96 20.47
N PHE A 16 -12.50 50.14 20.72
CA PHE A 16 -11.42 49.49 19.98
C PHE A 16 -11.29 47.99 20.34
N PHE A 17 -11.59 47.61 21.58
CA PHE A 17 -11.62 46.20 21.98
C PHE A 17 -12.91 45.48 21.57
N GLN A 18 -14.07 46.16 21.52
CA GLN A 18 -15.31 45.58 20.99
C GLN A 18 -15.29 45.40 19.45
N SER A 19 -14.56 46.24 18.69
CA SER A 19 -14.44 46.05 17.23
C SER A 19 -13.52 44.90 16.81
N PHE A 20 -12.67 44.40 17.73
CA PHE A 20 -11.81 43.23 17.50
C PHE A 20 -12.54 41.89 17.60
N PHE A 21 -13.69 41.84 18.30
CA PHE A 21 -14.49 40.61 18.46
C PHE A 21 -15.80 40.60 17.67
N GLU A 22 -16.15 41.70 16.99
CA GLU A 22 -17.33 41.80 16.11
C GLU A 22 -16.97 42.18 14.66
N THR A 23 -15.74 41.93 14.23
CA THR A 23 -15.49 41.86 12.79
C THR A 23 -16.08 40.55 12.29
N PRO A 24 -17.08 40.55 11.39
CA PRO A 24 -17.41 39.31 10.71
C PRO A 24 -16.14 38.87 10.00
N LEU A 25 -15.77 37.59 10.16
CA LEU A 25 -14.80 36.92 9.30
C LEU A 25 -14.99 37.46 7.89
N ASP A 26 -13.91 38.01 7.29
CA ASP A 26 -13.91 38.58 5.94
C ASP A 26 -14.92 37.84 5.06
N TRP A 27 -15.96 38.53 4.62
CA TRP A 27 -17.08 37.94 3.86
C TRP A 27 -16.63 37.36 2.51
N ARG A 28 -15.36 37.57 2.14
CA ARG A 28 -14.66 36.97 0.99
C ARG A 28 -13.91 35.68 1.36
N LEU A 29 -13.89 35.28 2.63
CA LEU A 29 -13.43 33.96 3.05
C LEU A 29 -14.47 32.92 2.60
N PRO A 30 -14.05 31.84 1.94
CA PRO A 30 -14.95 30.74 1.64
C PRO A 30 -15.58 30.26 2.96
N LYS A 31 -16.91 30.32 3.07
CA LYS A 31 -17.60 29.57 4.12
C LYS A 31 -17.28 28.09 3.89
N CYS A 32 -16.77 27.43 4.93
CA CYS A 32 -16.67 25.97 4.91
C CYS A 32 -18.06 25.43 4.55
N PRO A 33 -18.19 24.57 3.52
CA PRO A 33 -19.48 23.99 3.16
C PRO A 33 -20.14 23.40 4.42
N ASP A 34 -21.45 23.59 4.62
CA ASP A 34 -22.15 23.14 5.84
C ASP A 34 -21.97 21.63 6.15
N LYS A 35 -21.58 20.84 5.14
CA LYS A 35 -21.25 19.41 5.25
C LYS A 35 -19.82 19.11 5.72
N LEU A 36 -18.91 20.07 5.65
CA LEU A 36 -17.52 20.01 6.12
C LEU A 36 -17.29 20.82 7.41
N ALA A 37 -18.26 21.64 7.81
CA ALA A 37 -18.26 22.26 9.12
C ALA A 37 -18.54 21.17 10.17
N VAL A 38 -17.51 20.82 10.95
CA VAL A 38 -17.73 20.15 12.24
C VAL A 38 -18.83 20.92 12.96
N LYS A 39 -19.88 20.25 13.43
CA LYS A 39 -20.95 20.89 14.21
C LYS A 39 -20.28 21.71 15.31
N ARG A 40 -20.23 23.03 15.13
CA ARG A 40 -19.59 23.89 16.10
C ARG A 40 -20.39 23.72 17.38
N PRO A 41 -19.77 23.30 18.48
CA PRO A 41 -20.49 23.15 19.71
C PRO A 41 -21.07 24.53 20.06
N THR A 42 -22.39 24.58 20.16
CA THR A 42 -23.12 25.78 20.58
C THR A 42 -22.85 26.03 22.05
N HIS A 43 -23.01 27.28 22.52
CA HIS A 43 -22.92 27.60 23.94
C HIS A 43 -23.77 26.65 24.81
N ARG A 44 -24.97 26.29 24.31
CA ARG A 44 -25.86 25.33 24.98
C ARG A 44 -25.28 23.92 25.05
N THR A 45 -24.70 23.41 23.97
CA THR A 45 -24.10 22.06 23.95
C THR A 45 -22.77 21.99 24.71
N ILE A 46 -22.02 23.10 24.79
CA ILE A 46 -20.79 23.19 25.62
C ILE A 46 -21.15 23.16 27.11
N LEU A 47 -22.23 23.82 27.51
CA LEU A 47 -22.69 23.88 28.90
C LEU A 47 -23.64 22.74 29.29
N GLN A 48 -23.99 21.85 28.35
CA GLN A 48 -24.88 20.75 28.62
C GLN A 48 -24.08 19.57 29.17
N HIS A 49 -24.24 19.29 30.47
CA HIS A 49 -23.77 18.05 31.05
C HIS A 49 -24.59 16.87 30.48
N LEU A 50 -23.92 15.73 30.25
CA LEU A 50 -24.62 14.47 30.05
C LEU A 50 -25.43 14.16 31.30
N SER A 51 -26.64 13.62 31.13
CA SER A 51 -27.33 13.02 32.27
C SER A 51 -26.48 11.87 32.84
N GLU A 52 -26.56 11.63 34.15
CA GLU A 52 -25.85 10.54 34.80
C GLU A 52 -26.09 9.20 34.09
N ARG A 53 -27.34 8.92 33.68
CA ARG A 53 -27.66 7.73 32.89
C ARG A 53 -26.91 7.66 31.55
N GLN A 54 -26.80 8.77 30.82
CA GLN A 54 -26.04 8.82 29.56
C GLN A 54 -24.53 8.73 29.77
N TYR A 55 -24.03 9.27 30.88
CA TYR A 55 -22.64 9.17 31.27
C TYR A 55 -22.28 7.72 31.65
N LEU A 56 -23.11 7.06 32.47
CA LEU A 56 -22.95 5.67 32.89
C LEU A 56 -23.15 4.66 31.74
N THR A 57 -23.79 5.04 30.62
CA THR A 57 -23.75 4.20 29.40
C THR A 57 -22.43 4.29 28.64
N GLN A 58 -21.54 5.21 29.03
CA GLN A 58 -20.22 5.45 28.43
C GLN A 58 -19.07 5.16 29.40
N THR A 59 -19.37 4.73 30.63
CA THR A 59 -18.34 4.30 31.58
C THR A 59 -17.72 2.99 31.15
N ALA A 60 -16.46 2.79 31.54
CA ALA A 60 -15.75 1.55 31.27
C ALA A 60 -16.50 0.34 31.89
N PRO A 61 -16.33 -0.87 31.33
CA PRO A 61 -16.80 -2.11 31.95
C PRO A 61 -16.37 -2.23 33.42
N ASP A 62 -17.19 -2.92 34.21
CA ASP A 62 -16.94 -3.12 35.65
C ASP A 62 -15.71 -4.00 35.89
N GLU A 63 -15.46 -4.98 35.01
CA GLU A 63 -14.31 -5.88 35.07
C GLU A 63 -13.25 -5.50 34.03
N VAL A 64 -11.99 -5.41 34.45
CA VAL A 64 -10.87 -5.04 33.55
C VAL A 64 -10.67 -6.07 32.42
N ALA A 65 -11.04 -7.33 32.64
CA ALA A 65 -10.96 -8.39 31.63
C ALA A 65 -11.91 -8.17 30.44
N ASP A 66 -12.99 -7.41 30.65
CA ASP A 66 -13.97 -7.08 29.61
C ASP A 66 -13.59 -5.78 28.85
N VAL A 67 -12.50 -5.11 29.26
CA VAL A 67 -12.00 -3.90 28.61
C VAL A 67 -11.22 -4.30 27.35
N PRO A 68 -11.63 -3.87 26.14
CA PRO A 68 -10.83 -4.10 24.95
C PRO A 68 -9.46 -3.43 25.08
N LEU A 69 -8.40 -4.10 24.64
CA LEU A 69 -7.06 -3.50 24.56
C LEU A 69 -6.81 -2.93 23.15
N PRO A 70 -7.02 -1.61 22.91
CA PRO A 70 -6.77 -1.00 21.61
C PRO A 70 -5.27 -0.72 21.38
N SER A 71 -4.53 -0.44 22.45
CA SER A 71 -3.10 -0.08 22.44
C SER A 71 -2.50 -0.32 23.82
N PHE A 72 -1.22 -0.68 23.88
CA PHE A 72 -0.47 -0.61 25.15
C PHE A 72 -0.17 0.84 25.50
N ASP A 73 -0.18 1.16 26.80
CA ASP A 73 0.50 2.34 27.30
C ASP A 73 2.00 2.24 26.95
N PRO A 74 2.62 3.28 26.36
CA PRO A 74 4.02 3.20 25.93
C PRO A 74 4.99 2.88 27.07
N GLY A 75 4.80 3.45 28.26
CA GLY A 75 5.70 3.23 29.41
C GLY A 75 5.53 1.83 30.01
N ILE A 76 4.31 1.30 30.03
CA ILE A 76 4.06 -0.10 30.42
C ILE A 76 4.73 -1.06 29.43
N PHE A 77 4.60 -0.79 28.12
CA PHE A 77 5.24 -1.61 27.10
C PHE A 77 6.77 -1.58 27.21
N ASP A 78 7.37 -0.41 27.48
CA ASP A 78 8.81 -0.28 27.73
C ASP A 78 9.28 -1.11 28.92
N ASN A 79 8.55 -1.04 30.04
CA ASN A 79 8.86 -1.82 31.23
C ASN A 79 8.82 -3.32 30.94
N GLU A 80 7.88 -3.79 30.11
CA GLU A 80 7.79 -5.20 29.75
C GLU A 80 8.94 -5.62 28.81
N LEU A 81 9.30 -4.80 27.82
CA LEU A 81 10.48 -5.06 26.98
C LEU A 81 11.76 -5.14 27.81
N MET A 82 11.94 -4.22 28.77
CA MET A 82 13.07 -4.24 29.70
C MET A 82 13.07 -5.49 30.58
N LYS A 83 11.93 -5.86 31.16
CA LYS A 83 11.80 -7.06 31.99
C LYS A 83 12.11 -8.34 31.21
N LEU A 84 11.70 -8.40 29.95
CA LEU A 84 11.93 -9.54 29.06
C LEU A 84 13.32 -9.53 28.42
N LYS A 85 14.17 -8.54 28.71
CA LYS A 85 15.48 -8.37 28.06
C LYS A 85 15.40 -8.23 26.55
N LEU A 86 14.35 -7.58 26.07
CA LEU A 86 14.13 -7.21 24.68
C LEU A 86 14.70 -5.82 24.41
N TYR A 87 15.98 -5.65 24.71
CA TYR A 87 16.76 -4.45 24.46
C TYR A 87 18.21 -4.85 24.17
N PRO A 88 18.95 -4.06 23.38
CA PRO A 88 20.33 -4.33 23.03
C PRO A 88 21.23 -3.96 24.22
N THR A 89 22.29 -4.73 24.46
CA THR A 89 23.32 -4.33 25.43
C THR A 89 24.55 -3.81 24.70
N ILE A 90 25.04 -2.66 25.16
CA ILE A 90 26.25 -2.03 24.64
C ILE A 90 27.41 -2.49 25.51
N ASP A 91 28.49 -2.99 24.90
CA ASP A 91 29.70 -3.30 25.67
C ASP A 91 30.26 -2.00 26.29
N PRO A 92 30.33 -1.89 27.63
CA PRO A 92 30.81 -0.68 28.30
C PRO A 92 32.29 -0.37 28.02
N ARG A 93 33.06 -1.36 27.54
CA ARG A 93 34.47 -1.22 27.15
C ARG A 93 34.62 -0.93 25.66
N ASN A 94 33.65 -1.32 24.84
CA ASN A 94 33.63 -0.99 23.42
C ASN A 94 32.20 -0.69 22.91
N PRO A 95 31.77 0.58 22.94
CA PRO A 95 30.42 0.96 22.54
C PRO A 95 30.03 0.67 21.07
N SER A 96 30.98 0.26 20.23
CA SER A 96 30.69 -0.21 18.87
C SER A 96 30.26 -1.67 18.81
N VAL A 97 30.41 -2.43 19.91
CA VAL A 97 29.96 -3.81 20.03
C VAL A 97 28.59 -3.78 20.70
N ILE A 98 27.58 -4.11 19.91
CA ILE A 98 26.20 -4.24 20.36
C ILE A 98 25.86 -5.72 20.37
N GLN A 99 25.40 -6.21 21.51
CA GLN A 99 24.82 -7.53 21.61
C GLN A 99 23.32 -7.43 21.33
N GLU A 100 22.82 -8.35 20.50
CA GLU A 100 21.40 -8.49 20.24
C GLU A 100 20.64 -8.78 21.54
N PRO A 101 19.34 -8.43 21.62
CA PRO A 101 18.53 -8.73 22.78
C PRO A 101 18.62 -10.21 23.18
N GLU A 102 18.83 -10.51 24.46
CA GLU A 102 18.88 -11.89 24.97
C GLU A 102 17.47 -12.52 25.01
N GLY A 103 16.45 -11.69 25.19
CA GLY A 103 15.07 -12.09 25.39
C GLY A 103 14.32 -12.53 24.14
N ASN A 104 13.16 -13.16 24.37
CA ASN A 104 12.13 -13.43 23.39
C ASN A 104 10.75 -13.51 24.08
N ILE A 105 9.68 -13.06 23.43
CA ILE A 105 8.32 -13.39 23.85
C ILE A 105 8.03 -14.82 23.40
N VAL A 106 8.07 -15.76 24.33
CA VAL A 106 7.84 -17.19 24.04
C VAL A 106 6.36 -17.55 24.01
N GLU A 107 5.53 -16.84 24.78
CA GLU A 107 4.09 -17.04 24.86
C GLU A 107 3.33 -15.70 24.83
N GLY A 108 2.21 -15.65 24.12
CA GLY A 108 1.37 -14.44 24.04
C GLY A 108 0.02 -14.72 23.38
N THR A 109 -0.97 -13.86 23.61
CA THR A 109 -2.29 -13.98 22.94
C THR A 109 -2.24 -13.32 21.56
N TYR A 110 -3.11 -13.76 20.63
CA TYR A 110 -3.22 -13.14 19.30
C TYR A 110 -3.38 -11.60 19.39
N GLN A 111 -4.37 -11.13 20.17
CA GLN A 111 -4.64 -9.70 20.33
C GLN A 111 -3.46 -8.96 20.97
N GLY A 112 -2.83 -9.54 22.00
CA GLY A 112 -1.67 -8.95 22.68
C GLY A 112 -0.49 -8.78 21.73
N THR A 113 -0.13 -9.83 20.98
CA THR A 113 0.95 -9.79 19.99
C THR A 113 0.65 -8.81 18.87
N GLN A 114 -0.60 -8.74 18.41
CA GLN A 114 -1.01 -7.80 17.37
C GLN A 114 -0.84 -6.33 17.81
N VAL A 115 -1.23 -6.02 19.05
CA VAL A 115 -1.06 -4.68 19.63
C VAL A 115 0.43 -4.38 19.85
N ALA A 116 1.21 -5.35 20.32
CA ALA A 116 2.67 -5.22 20.50
C ALA A 116 3.37 -4.93 19.16
N LEU A 117 3.02 -5.65 18.09
CA LEU A 117 3.53 -5.42 16.73
C LEU A 117 3.25 -3.99 16.26
N THR A 118 2.03 -3.50 16.47
CA THR A 118 1.64 -2.13 16.09
C THR A 118 2.47 -1.09 16.85
N GLN A 119 2.65 -1.28 18.16
CA GLN A 119 3.43 -0.37 18.99
C GLN A 119 4.93 -0.41 18.64
N ALA A 120 5.50 -1.59 18.44
CA ALA A 120 6.90 -1.75 18.05
C ALA A 120 7.17 -1.11 16.68
N TYR A 121 6.33 -1.34 15.68
CA TYR A 121 6.50 -0.74 14.35
C TYR A 121 6.41 0.79 14.38
N SER A 122 5.44 1.35 15.12
CA SER A 122 5.32 2.81 15.30
C SER A 122 6.60 3.44 15.90
N ARG A 123 7.27 2.74 16.83
CA ARG A 123 8.56 3.18 17.40
C ARG A 123 9.70 3.10 16.41
N ILE A 124 9.73 2.05 15.58
CA ILE A 124 10.70 1.91 14.50
C ILE A 124 10.59 3.11 13.53
N GLU A 125 9.37 3.44 13.09
CA GLU A 125 9.15 4.59 12.20
C GLU A 125 9.58 5.92 12.83
N GLN A 126 9.25 6.15 14.10
CA GLN A 126 9.66 7.34 14.85
C GLN A 126 11.19 7.44 14.98
N MET A 127 11.86 6.31 15.21
CA MET A 127 13.32 6.25 15.30
C MET A 127 13.96 6.59 13.96
N PHE A 128 13.52 5.98 12.85
CA PHE A 128 14.05 6.29 11.52
C PHE A 128 13.77 7.75 11.11
N THR A 129 12.59 8.28 11.45
CA THR A 129 12.28 9.70 11.26
C THR A 129 13.29 10.59 12.00
N SER A 130 13.56 10.26 13.27
CA SER A 130 14.50 11.01 14.11
C SER A 130 15.94 10.90 13.61
N LEU A 131 16.35 9.71 13.15
CA LEU A 131 17.66 9.48 12.55
C LEU A 131 17.84 10.33 11.30
N PHE A 132 16.85 10.34 10.41
CA PHE A 132 16.91 11.08 9.16
C PHE A 132 16.88 12.59 9.38
N ASP A 133 16.23 13.07 10.44
CA ASP A 133 16.31 14.48 10.87
C ASP A 133 17.74 14.84 11.32
N VAL A 134 18.40 13.99 12.12
CA VAL A 134 19.77 14.25 12.62
C VAL A 134 20.83 14.13 11.53
N LEU A 135 20.71 13.15 10.63
CA LEU A 135 21.51 13.09 9.41
C LEU A 135 21.21 14.28 8.48
N GLY A 136 20.08 14.96 8.70
CA GLY A 136 19.61 16.08 7.92
C GLY A 136 19.01 15.67 6.57
N ILE A 137 18.86 14.39 6.27
CA ILE A 137 18.26 13.92 5.02
C ILE A 137 16.83 14.45 4.90
N GLU A 138 16.00 14.17 5.91
CA GLU A 138 14.61 14.66 6.01
C GLU A 138 14.49 15.61 7.20
N ALA A 139 15.14 16.77 7.11
CA ALA A 139 15.19 17.72 8.22
C ALA A 139 13.82 18.32 8.55
N THR A 140 13.46 18.30 9.84
CA THR A 140 12.23 18.88 10.41
C THR A 140 12.17 20.39 10.16
N LEU A 141 13.32 21.06 10.28
CA LEU A 141 13.47 22.47 9.93
C LEU A 141 14.18 22.61 8.58
N PRO A 142 13.72 23.50 7.69
CA PRO A 142 14.35 23.71 6.39
C PRO A 142 15.84 24.07 6.53
N ARG A 143 16.71 23.36 5.80
CA ARG A 143 18.14 23.65 5.69
C ARG A 143 18.52 23.76 4.22
N HIS A 144 18.99 24.92 3.81
CA HIS A 144 19.55 25.09 2.47
C HIS A 144 20.91 24.39 2.38
N ARG A 145 21.17 23.69 1.27
CA ARG A 145 22.43 23.01 0.98
C ARG A 145 22.90 23.33 -0.42
N THR A 146 24.21 23.43 -0.58
CA THR A 146 24.85 23.41 -1.88
C THR A 146 24.70 22.04 -2.53
N LEU A 147 24.75 21.97 -3.86
CA LEU A 147 24.67 20.69 -4.59
C LEU A 147 25.79 19.72 -4.18
N GLN A 148 26.97 20.23 -3.82
CA GLN A 148 28.07 19.39 -3.35
C GLN A 148 27.76 18.76 -1.99
N GLU A 149 27.19 19.52 -1.06
CA GLU A 149 26.73 18.97 0.23
C GLU A 149 25.62 17.94 0.04
N GLN A 150 24.68 18.18 -0.89
CA GLN A 150 23.66 17.18 -1.23
C GLN A 150 24.31 15.90 -1.78
N ARG A 151 25.27 15.99 -2.70
CA ARG A 151 25.98 14.81 -3.22
C ARG A 151 26.74 14.02 -2.17
N ASN A 152 27.31 14.71 -1.18
CA ASN A 152 28.04 14.07 -0.10
C ASN A 152 27.08 13.31 0.83
N LEU A 153 25.89 13.88 1.07
CA LEU A 153 24.86 13.33 1.95
C LEU A 153 24.04 12.20 1.30
N TYR A 154 23.69 12.36 0.02
CA TYR A 154 22.88 11.40 -0.72
C TYR A 154 23.80 10.49 -1.54
N ARG A 155 24.04 9.28 -1.04
CA ARG A 155 24.83 8.23 -1.72
C ARG A 155 23.93 7.05 -2.04
N PHE A 156 24.15 6.43 -3.19
CA PHE A 156 23.47 5.19 -3.55
C PHE A 156 24.10 4.01 -2.83
N SER A 157 23.27 3.05 -2.40
CA SER A 157 23.72 1.71 -2.06
C SER A 157 24.30 0.99 -3.31
N ALA A 158 25.12 -0.03 -3.08
CA ALA A 158 25.69 -0.83 -4.15
C ALA A 158 24.62 -1.71 -4.83
N TYR A 159 24.67 -1.78 -6.16
CA TYR A 159 23.76 -2.59 -6.99
C TYR A 159 24.42 -2.88 -8.35
N PRO A 160 24.20 -4.05 -9.00
CA PRO A 160 23.37 -5.18 -8.57
C PRO A 160 24.05 -6.10 -7.54
N GLN A 161 25.31 -5.83 -7.20
CA GLN A 161 26.10 -6.61 -6.26
C GLN A 161 26.64 -5.71 -5.16
N ASN A 162 26.76 -6.27 -3.96
CA ASN A 162 27.48 -5.69 -2.84
C ASN A 162 29.00 -5.68 -3.12
N PRO A 163 29.80 -4.90 -2.36
CA PRO A 163 31.26 -4.85 -2.53
C PRO A 163 31.97 -6.20 -2.35
N ASP A 164 31.35 -7.16 -1.65
CA ASP A 164 31.86 -8.53 -1.45
C ASP A 164 31.53 -9.50 -2.62
N GLY A 165 30.84 -9.01 -3.66
CA GLY A 165 30.44 -9.79 -4.83
C GLY A 165 29.11 -10.55 -4.68
N THR A 166 28.48 -10.51 -3.50
CA THR A 166 27.14 -11.08 -3.30
C THR A 166 26.06 -10.25 -3.98
N PRO A 167 24.94 -10.85 -4.44
CA PRO A 167 23.82 -10.07 -4.96
C PRO A 167 23.28 -9.08 -3.92
N ALA A 168 23.06 -7.83 -4.32
CA ALA A 168 22.45 -6.83 -3.46
C ALA A 168 21.02 -7.27 -3.08
N GLN A 169 20.65 -7.16 -1.80
CA GLN A 169 19.31 -7.58 -1.36
C GLN A 169 18.20 -6.67 -1.92
N TYR A 170 18.50 -5.37 -2.06
CA TYR A 170 17.54 -4.35 -2.50
C TYR A 170 18.03 -3.62 -3.75
N PRO A 171 17.12 -3.05 -4.57
CA PRO A 171 17.46 -2.09 -5.62
C PRO A 171 18.24 -0.87 -5.09
N PRO A 172 18.83 -0.03 -5.97
CA PRO A 172 19.57 1.16 -5.54
C PRO A 172 18.69 2.07 -4.68
N HIS A 173 19.18 2.42 -3.50
CA HIS A 173 18.46 3.21 -2.51
C HIS A 173 19.41 4.14 -1.75
N LEU A 174 18.90 4.94 -0.81
CA LEU A 174 19.77 5.80 -0.02
C LEU A 174 20.64 4.98 0.94
N GLN A 175 21.96 5.11 0.80
CA GLN A 175 22.93 4.64 1.79
C GLN A 175 22.93 5.62 2.96
N HIS A 176 22.26 5.23 4.05
CA HIS A 176 22.09 6.04 5.26
C HIS A 176 22.90 5.52 6.45
N VAL A 177 23.36 4.26 6.39
CA VAL A 177 24.35 3.70 7.31
C VAL A 177 25.74 3.91 6.69
N PRO A 178 26.60 4.71 7.32
CA PRO A 178 27.94 4.98 6.80
C PRO A 178 28.90 3.83 7.06
N ASP A 179 29.88 3.67 6.16
CA ASP A 179 31.06 2.84 6.39
C ASP A 179 31.80 3.36 7.64
N ASP A 180 32.39 2.45 8.43
CA ASP A 180 33.04 2.52 9.77
C ASP A 180 33.77 3.83 10.22
N GLN A 181 33.93 4.85 9.38
CA GLN A 181 34.68 6.08 9.66
C GLN A 181 33.87 7.27 10.20
N SER A 182 32.53 7.26 10.23
CA SER A 182 31.73 8.39 10.74
C SER A 182 31.15 8.17 12.14
N ILE A 183 31.96 7.58 13.01
CA ILE A 183 31.64 7.13 14.38
C ILE A 183 31.01 8.23 15.27
N ASN A 184 31.18 9.52 14.95
CA ASN A 184 30.79 10.60 15.87
C ASN A 184 29.27 10.91 15.90
N VAL A 185 28.58 10.86 14.75
CA VAL A 185 27.10 11.11 14.70
C VAL A 185 26.33 9.91 15.26
N PHE A 186 26.84 8.70 15.00
CA PHE A 186 26.30 7.43 15.49
C PHE A 186 26.78 7.06 16.90
N ARG A 187 27.61 7.89 17.55
CA ARG A 187 27.78 7.86 19.02
C ARG A 187 26.71 8.70 19.73
N ILE A 188 26.12 9.69 19.04
CA ILE A 188 25.02 10.53 19.55
C ILE A 188 23.66 9.86 19.30
N PHE A 189 23.50 9.20 18.14
CA PHE A 189 22.38 8.30 17.87
C PHE A 189 22.73 6.88 18.33
N ASN A 190 21.91 6.28 19.18
CA ASN A 190 22.19 4.95 19.72
C ASN A 190 22.15 3.88 18.61
N VAL A 191 23.30 3.51 18.04
CA VAL A 191 23.43 2.40 17.04
C VAL A 191 22.84 1.10 17.61
N ALA A 192 22.86 0.93 18.94
CA ALA A 192 22.22 -0.20 19.59
C ALA A 192 20.73 -0.25 19.27
N GLY A 193 20.05 0.90 19.23
CA GLY A 193 18.65 1.00 18.85
C GLY A 193 18.38 0.56 17.40
N LEU A 194 19.30 0.81 16.46
CA LEU A 194 19.12 0.31 15.09
C LEU A 194 19.26 -1.22 15.01
N VAL A 195 20.22 -1.80 15.73
CA VAL A 195 20.43 -3.26 15.81
C VAL A 195 19.27 -3.95 16.52
N GLU A 196 18.77 -3.37 17.61
CA GLU A 196 17.58 -3.85 18.33
C GLU A 196 16.39 -4.04 17.39
N MET A 197 16.11 -3.03 16.57
CA MET A 197 14.94 -3.03 15.70
C MET A 197 15.04 -4.06 14.57
N GLN A 198 16.24 -4.49 14.17
CA GLN A 198 16.44 -5.53 13.15
C GLN A 198 15.92 -6.90 13.58
N VAL A 199 15.72 -7.12 14.88
CA VAL A 199 15.21 -8.39 15.43
C VAL A 199 13.98 -8.20 16.32
N LEU A 200 13.59 -6.96 16.64
CA LEU A 200 12.51 -6.68 17.59
C LEU A 200 11.17 -7.29 17.15
N LEU A 201 10.75 -7.09 15.89
CA LEU A 201 9.46 -7.63 15.43
C LEU A 201 9.48 -9.16 15.46
N GLN A 202 10.60 -9.81 15.13
CA GLN A 202 10.74 -11.26 15.26
C GLN A 202 10.66 -11.73 16.72
N LYS A 203 11.27 -11.00 17.65
CA LYS A 203 11.32 -11.35 19.08
C LYS A 203 10.06 -11.01 19.89
N ILE A 204 9.17 -10.16 19.37
CA ILE A 204 7.87 -9.89 20.02
C ILE A 204 6.75 -10.80 19.49
N VAL A 205 6.98 -11.48 18.37
CA VAL A 205 6.01 -12.43 17.81
C VAL A 205 6.42 -13.83 18.22
N PRO A 206 5.64 -14.51 19.09
CA PRO A 206 5.91 -15.89 19.44
C PRO A 206 5.98 -16.78 18.20
N ASN A 207 6.74 -17.86 18.29
CA ASN A 207 6.69 -18.93 17.29
C ASN A 207 5.25 -19.49 17.22
N GLU A 208 4.92 -20.18 16.14
CA GLU A 208 3.58 -20.73 15.92
C GLU A 208 3.04 -21.56 17.11
N GLY A 209 3.90 -22.25 17.87
CA GLY A 209 3.54 -22.99 19.10
C GLY A 209 3.30 -22.15 20.37
N GLY A 210 3.73 -20.89 20.38
CA GLY A 210 3.70 -20.00 21.55
C GLY A 210 2.52 -19.03 21.57
N ILE A 211 1.75 -18.93 20.49
CA ILE A 211 0.51 -18.14 20.54
C ILE A 211 -0.53 -18.94 21.35
N LEU A 212 -0.95 -18.36 22.47
CA LEU A 212 -1.90 -18.95 23.42
C LEU A 212 -3.32 -18.88 22.85
N GLY A 213 -4.14 -19.88 23.19
CA GLY A 213 -5.47 -20.12 22.61
C GLY A 213 -5.58 -21.44 21.85
N ARG A 214 -4.44 -22.12 21.64
CA ARG A 214 -4.28 -23.17 20.63
C ARG A 214 -5.04 -24.49 20.83
N THR A 215 -5.44 -24.93 22.03
CA THR A 215 -6.30 -26.14 22.20
C THR A 215 -6.62 -26.48 23.66
N ARG A 216 -7.91 -26.46 24.05
CA ARG A 216 -8.65 -27.53 24.78
C ARG A 216 -10.03 -27.10 25.29
N GLU A 217 -10.27 -25.81 25.49
CA GLU A 217 -11.56 -25.31 26.03
C GLU A 217 -12.62 -25.06 24.96
N TRP A 218 -12.26 -25.09 23.67
CA TRP A 218 -13.20 -24.88 22.56
C TRP A 218 -14.38 -25.87 22.51
N PHE A 219 -14.17 -27.14 22.86
CA PHE A 219 -15.27 -28.11 22.92
C PHE A 219 -16.29 -27.78 24.04
N LEU A 220 -15.88 -27.03 25.06
CA LEU A 220 -16.72 -26.63 26.20
C LEU A 220 -17.29 -25.20 26.04
N GLU A 221 -16.62 -24.31 25.29
CA GLU A 221 -16.98 -22.90 25.17
C GLU A 221 -17.88 -22.53 23.98
N LYS A 222 -18.36 -23.50 23.20
CA LYS A 222 -19.43 -23.24 22.22
C LYS A 222 -20.71 -22.68 22.87
N ALA A 223 -20.85 -22.84 24.19
CA ALA A 223 -21.94 -22.29 24.98
C ALA A 223 -21.68 -20.88 25.58
N ARG A 224 -20.44 -20.37 25.52
CA ARG A 224 -20.05 -19.04 26.06
C ARG A 224 -19.61 -18.02 24.99
N ALA A 225 -19.30 -18.47 23.77
CA ALA A 225 -18.85 -17.64 22.65
C ALA A 225 -19.94 -16.73 22.03
N THR A 226 -20.90 -16.27 22.82
CA THR A 226 -21.88 -15.23 22.45
C THR A 226 -21.53 -13.86 23.05
N ALA A 227 -20.41 -13.73 23.79
CA ALA A 227 -20.05 -12.46 24.42
C ALA A 227 -18.68 -11.92 23.98
N PHE A 228 -17.53 -12.52 24.29
CA PHE A 228 -16.23 -11.88 24.01
C PHE A 228 -15.08 -12.90 23.93
N GLY A 229 -14.37 -13.01 22.78
CA GLY A 229 -12.97 -13.44 22.74
C GLY A 229 -12.60 -14.85 22.21
N GLY A 230 -12.78 -15.13 20.91
CA GLY A 230 -12.00 -16.19 20.23
C GLY A 230 -10.80 -15.63 19.45
N ASP A 231 -10.04 -16.48 18.72
CA ASP A 231 -8.99 -16.08 17.75
C ASP A 231 -9.45 -16.27 16.28
N PRO A 232 -8.98 -15.46 15.31
CA PRO A 232 -9.54 -15.40 13.94
C PRO A 232 -9.35 -16.61 13.05
N GLU A 233 -8.26 -17.33 13.25
CA GLU A 233 -7.86 -18.47 12.43
C GLU A 233 -8.42 -19.80 12.94
N MET A 234 -9.05 -19.83 14.13
CA MET A 234 -9.48 -21.07 14.76
C MET A 234 -10.81 -21.54 14.16
N GLY A 235 -10.73 -22.57 13.31
CA GLY A 235 -11.88 -23.08 12.57
C GLY A 235 -11.66 -24.48 12.00
N VAL A 236 -12.74 -25.25 11.91
CA VAL A 236 -12.76 -26.53 11.18
C VAL A 236 -13.30 -26.34 9.76
N THR A 237 -14.08 -25.28 9.57
CA THR A 237 -14.74 -24.92 8.31
C THR A 237 -14.41 -23.49 7.90
N ILE A 238 -14.66 -23.16 6.64
CA ILE A 238 -14.53 -21.78 6.16
C ILE A 238 -15.55 -20.87 6.85
N GLN A 239 -16.72 -21.40 7.20
CA GLN A 239 -17.78 -20.62 7.84
C GLN A 239 -17.39 -20.16 9.25
N ASP A 240 -16.64 -20.98 10.01
CA ASP A 240 -16.18 -20.62 11.36
C ASP A 240 -15.35 -19.32 11.34
N VAL A 241 -14.44 -19.21 10.36
CA VAL A 241 -13.56 -18.05 10.16
C VAL A 241 -14.34 -16.82 9.64
N VAL A 242 -15.35 -17.04 8.80
CA VAL A 242 -16.27 -15.96 8.35
C VAL A 242 -17.06 -15.41 9.53
N ASP A 243 -17.61 -16.29 10.36
CA ASP A 243 -18.40 -15.91 11.53
C ASP A 243 -17.51 -15.17 12.52
N TYR A 244 -16.29 -15.66 12.79
CA TYR A 244 -15.34 -14.95 13.61
C TYR A 244 -15.09 -13.52 13.10
N ASN A 245 -14.74 -13.38 11.81
CA ASN A 245 -14.47 -12.09 11.18
C ASN A 245 -15.66 -11.13 11.28
N LYS A 246 -16.89 -11.64 11.36
CA LYS A 246 -18.09 -10.82 11.52
C LYS A 246 -18.22 -10.24 12.93
N TYR A 247 -17.84 -11.00 13.96
CA TYR A 247 -18.09 -10.68 15.37
C TYR A 247 -16.89 -10.09 16.13
N HIS A 248 -15.66 -10.23 15.64
CA HIS A 248 -14.43 -9.86 16.38
C HIS A 248 -13.56 -8.82 15.66
N ARG A 249 -14.17 -7.83 15.01
CA ARG A 249 -13.44 -6.80 14.24
C ARG A 249 -12.85 -5.72 15.13
N LYS A 250 -11.66 -5.25 14.74
CA LYS A 250 -11.12 -3.97 15.21
C LYS A 250 -11.94 -2.80 14.66
N PHE A 251 -11.97 -1.70 15.39
CA PHE A 251 -12.35 -0.40 14.84
C PHE A 251 -11.33 -0.03 13.74
N GLY A 252 -11.79 0.24 12.51
CA GLY A 252 -10.84 0.53 11.43
C GLY A 252 -10.34 1.96 11.43
N THR A 253 -9.05 2.10 11.16
CA THR A 253 -8.31 3.34 10.94
C THR A 253 -8.16 3.68 9.45
N ASP A 254 -8.68 2.82 8.57
CA ASP A 254 -8.60 2.89 7.12
C ASP A 254 -9.80 3.60 6.48
N ILE A 255 -9.79 3.75 5.15
CA ILE A 255 -10.85 4.46 4.42
C ILE A 255 -12.20 3.74 4.48
N GLU A 256 -12.22 2.43 4.72
CA GLU A 256 -13.43 1.61 4.85
C GLU A 256 -13.88 1.43 6.31
N ALA A 257 -13.26 2.16 7.25
CA ALA A 257 -13.60 2.17 8.68
C ALA A 257 -13.72 0.76 9.30
N GLY A 258 -12.87 -0.16 8.87
CA GLY A 258 -12.78 -1.53 9.40
C GLY A 258 -13.75 -2.50 8.73
N GLY A 259 -14.35 -2.10 7.61
CA GLY A 259 -14.97 -3.02 6.67
C GLY A 259 -13.91 -3.86 5.95
N ASN A 260 -14.23 -5.12 5.67
CA ASN A 260 -13.42 -5.97 4.81
C ASN A 260 -14.30 -6.86 3.92
N ILE A 261 -13.71 -7.44 2.88
CA ILE A 261 -14.43 -8.23 1.89
C ILE A 261 -15.13 -9.46 2.49
N GLY A 262 -14.59 -10.02 3.59
CA GLY A 262 -15.16 -11.18 4.29
C GLY A 262 -16.53 -10.93 4.93
N LEU A 263 -16.98 -9.66 4.99
CA LEU A 263 -18.33 -9.29 5.44
C LEU A 263 -19.40 -9.47 4.37
N LEU A 264 -19.00 -9.70 3.12
CA LEU A 264 -19.92 -9.98 2.03
C LEU A 264 -20.21 -11.48 1.99
N ASP A 265 -21.48 -11.88 2.02
CA ASP A 265 -21.88 -13.29 1.95
C ASP A 265 -21.34 -14.02 0.70
N ASP A 266 -21.04 -13.26 -0.36
CA ASP A 266 -20.53 -13.73 -1.65
C ASP A 266 -19.06 -13.38 -1.91
N TRP A 267 -18.24 -13.15 -0.87
CA TRP A 267 -16.82 -12.78 -0.97
C TRP A 267 -15.99 -13.72 -1.86
N PHE A 268 -16.34 -15.00 -1.87
CA PHE A 268 -15.66 -16.05 -2.65
C PHE A 268 -16.12 -16.09 -4.12
N SER A 269 -17.11 -15.30 -4.52
CA SER A 269 -17.74 -15.43 -5.83
C SER A 269 -16.81 -15.02 -6.98
N ASP A 270 -17.10 -15.54 -8.17
CA ASP A 270 -16.39 -15.21 -9.41
C ASP A 270 -16.38 -13.70 -9.69
N ARG A 271 -17.50 -13.04 -9.37
CA ARG A 271 -17.63 -11.59 -9.50
C ARG A 271 -16.63 -10.88 -8.60
N ARG A 272 -16.59 -11.19 -7.30
CA ARG A 272 -15.68 -10.52 -6.35
C ARG A 272 -14.21 -10.79 -6.67
N PHE A 273 -13.90 -12.00 -7.13
CA PHE A 273 -12.56 -12.36 -7.59
C PHE A 273 -12.14 -11.57 -8.83
N ALA A 274 -13.01 -11.47 -9.84
CA ALA A 274 -12.69 -10.73 -11.05
C ALA A 274 -12.71 -9.21 -10.86
N ASP A 275 -13.63 -8.66 -10.07
CA ASP A 275 -13.70 -7.22 -9.78
C ASP A 275 -12.39 -6.71 -9.15
N GLN A 276 -11.70 -7.53 -8.35
CA GLN A 276 -10.39 -7.18 -7.77
C GLN A 276 -9.32 -6.86 -8.83
N GLN A 277 -9.43 -7.39 -10.05
CA GLN A 277 -8.50 -7.05 -11.14
C GLN A 277 -8.69 -5.61 -11.65
N PHE A 278 -9.84 -4.99 -11.35
CA PHE A 278 -10.19 -3.63 -11.76
C PHE A 278 -10.25 -2.63 -10.60
N THR A 279 -10.64 -3.08 -9.40
CA THR A 279 -10.89 -2.23 -8.22
C THR A 279 -10.30 -2.77 -6.92
N GLY A 280 -9.48 -3.82 -7.01
CA GLY A 280 -8.72 -4.38 -5.90
C GLY A 280 -7.47 -3.56 -5.56
N THR A 281 -6.56 -4.17 -4.79
CA THR A 281 -5.27 -3.56 -4.45
C THR A 281 -4.26 -3.58 -5.59
N ASN A 282 -4.48 -4.42 -6.62
CA ASN A 282 -3.61 -4.53 -7.78
C ASN A 282 -4.38 -4.35 -9.11
N PRO A 283 -4.95 -3.16 -9.38
CA PRO A 283 -5.74 -2.90 -10.58
C PRO A 283 -4.87 -2.58 -11.82
N THR A 284 -3.55 -2.76 -11.74
CA THR A 284 -2.55 -2.23 -12.68
C THR A 284 -1.91 -3.28 -13.58
N THR A 285 -2.14 -4.57 -13.35
CA THR A 285 -1.32 -5.64 -13.95
C THR A 285 -2.07 -6.57 -14.89
N ILE A 286 -3.41 -6.54 -14.91
CA ILE A 286 -4.19 -7.30 -15.89
C ILE A 286 -3.97 -6.73 -17.30
N THR A 287 -3.73 -7.61 -18.27
CA THR A 287 -3.41 -7.26 -19.66
C THR A 287 -4.32 -7.98 -20.65
N GLN A 288 -4.55 -7.41 -21.82
CA GLN A 288 -5.26 -8.10 -22.91
C GLN A 288 -4.48 -9.37 -23.31
N ALA A 289 -5.20 -10.48 -23.41
CA ALA A 289 -4.62 -11.77 -23.74
C ALA A 289 -3.97 -11.74 -25.12
N THR A 290 -2.70 -12.12 -25.20
CA THR A 290 -2.04 -12.30 -26.49
C THR A 290 -2.61 -13.52 -27.22
N GLN A 291 -2.42 -13.58 -28.54
CA GLN A 291 -2.82 -14.76 -29.33
C GLN A 291 -2.14 -16.05 -28.86
N ARG A 292 -0.96 -15.96 -28.25
CA ARG A 292 -0.30 -17.11 -27.60
C ARG A 292 -1.17 -17.63 -26.45
N TRP A 293 -1.53 -16.77 -25.51
CA TRP A 293 -2.35 -17.18 -24.35
C TRP A 293 -3.67 -17.80 -24.77
N ILE A 294 -4.37 -17.20 -25.73
CA ILE A 294 -5.64 -17.73 -26.23
C ILE A 294 -5.46 -19.14 -26.81
N ARG A 295 -4.43 -19.36 -27.65
CA ARG A 295 -4.14 -20.68 -28.20
C ARG A 295 -3.78 -21.71 -27.12
N ASP A 296 -2.96 -21.33 -26.16
CA ASP A 296 -2.50 -22.23 -25.09
C ASP A 296 -3.69 -22.65 -24.22
N PHE A 297 -4.60 -21.73 -23.86
CA PHE A 297 -5.81 -22.07 -23.11
C PHE A 297 -6.80 -22.92 -23.92
N ILE A 298 -6.96 -22.69 -25.23
CA ILE A 298 -7.77 -23.58 -26.08
C ILE A 298 -7.18 -25.00 -26.09
N ALA A 299 -5.86 -25.12 -26.20
CA ALA A 299 -5.18 -26.41 -26.18
C ALA A 299 -5.37 -27.12 -24.82
N ALA A 300 -5.16 -26.41 -23.71
CA ALA A 300 -5.40 -26.93 -22.37
C ALA A 300 -6.86 -27.37 -22.17
N ALA A 301 -7.83 -26.59 -22.66
CA ALA A 301 -9.25 -26.94 -22.60
C ALA A 301 -9.54 -28.25 -23.34
N LYS A 302 -8.95 -28.45 -24.53
CA LYS A 302 -9.13 -29.69 -25.32
C LYS A 302 -8.52 -30.91 -24.64
N VAL A 303 -7.28 -30.78 -24.16
CA VAL A 303 -6.57 -31.87 -23.46
C VAL A 303 -7.30 -32.29 -22.19
N ASN A 304 -7.83 -31.33 -21.43
CA ASN A 304 -8.51 -31.56 -20.16
C ASN A 304 -10.04 -31.80 -20.31
N ASN A 305 -10.52 -32.06 -21.53
CA ASN A 305 -11.93 -32.34 -21.86
C ASN A 305 -12.95 -31.23 -21.51
N TYR A 306 -12.51 -29.97 -21.48
CA TYR A 306 -13.37 -28.79 -21.39
C TYR A 306 -13.79 -28.29 -22.79
N LEU A 307 -14.36 -29.17 -23.61
CA LEU A 307 -14.66 -28.90 -25.03
C LEU A 307 -15.58 -27.70 -25.26
N LYS A 308 -16.54 -27.46 -24.34
CA LYS A 308 -17.40 -26.27 -24.40
C LYS A 308 -16.61 -24.97 -24.29
N TRP A 309 -15.62 -24.92 -23.39
CA TRP A 309 -14.76 -23.74 -23.28
C TRP A 309 -13.83 -23.59 -24.47
N ALA A 310 -13.27 -24.69 -24.98
CA ALA A 310 -12.45 -24.64 -26.20
C ALA A 310 -13.23 -24.00 -27.36
N ASP A 311 -14.50 -24.38 -27.54
CA ASP A 311 -15.39 -23.82 -28.58
C ASP A 311 -15.74 -22.34 -28.31
N LEU A 312 -16.12 -22.00 -27.07
CA LEU A 312 -16.46 -20.61 -26.69
C LEU A 312 -15.28 -19.66 -26.87
N ILE A 313 -14.08 -20.05 -26.41
CA ILE A 313 -12.87 -19.23 -26.55
C ILE A 313 -12.51 -19.06 -28.02
N GLN A 314 -12.66 -20.12 -28.83
CA GLN A 314 -12.37 -20.08 -30.26
C GLN A 314 -13.32 -19.18 -31.06
N LYS A 315 -14.59 -19.05 -30.62
CA LYS A 315 -15.62 -18.25 -31.32
C LYS A 315 -15.72 -16.80 -30.84
N ALA A 316 -15.29 -16.50 -29.62
CA ALA A 316 -15.36 -15.15 -29.05
C ALA A 316 -14.34 -14.20 -29.71
N ASP A 317 -14.60 -12.89 -29.60
CA ASP A 317 -13.62 -11.87 -30.01
C ASP A 317 -12.34 -12.02 -29.17
N PRO A 318 -11.16 -12.26 -29.78
CA PRO A 318 -9.89 -12.33 -29.06
C PRO A 318 -9.61 -11.11 -28.19
N LYS A 319 -10.11 -9.92 -28.57
CA LYS A 319 -9.94 -8.68 -27.81
C LYS A 319 -10.78 -8.60 -26.53
N SER A 320 -11.70 -9.54 -26.33
CA SER A 320 -12.47 -9.67 -25.08
C SER A 320 -11.69 -10.40 -23.98
N PHE A 321 -10.60 -11.10 -24.30
CA PHE A 321 -9.85 -11.86 -23.32
C PHE A 321 -8.74 -11.04 -22.66
N PHE A 322 -8.58 -11.24 -21.35
CA PHE A 322 -7.55 -10.64 -20.52
C PHE A 322 -6.85 -11.71 -19.69
N VAL A 323 -5.59 -11.50 -19.34
CA VAL A 323 -4.78 -12.42 -18.54
C VAL A 323 -4.14 -11.69 -17.38
N GLN A 324 -4.24 -12.28 -16.20
CA GLN A 324 -3.39 -11.99 -15.04
C GLN A 324 -2.27 -13.03 -15.02
N ASP A 325 -1.07 -12.63 -15.43
CA ASP A 325 0.01 -13.55 -15.83
C ASP A 325 1.07 -13.77 -14.74
N GLY A 326 0.96 -14.83 -13.93
CA GLY A 326 1.98 -15.25 -12.95
C GLY A 326 3.08 -16.16 -13.49
N SER A 327 3.17 -16.39 -14.81
CA SER A 327 4.14 -17.33 -15.39
C SER A 327 5.61 -16.98 -15.14
N TYR A 328 5.89 -15.72 -14.84
CA TYR A 328 7.24 -15.23 -14.62
C TYR A 328 7.78 -15.51 -13.20
N PHE A 329 6.95 -15.95 -12.26
CA PHE A 329 7.30 -16.04 -10.84
C PHE A 329 8.56 -16.87 -10.58
N ARG A 330 8.66 -18.07 -11.18
CA ARG A 330 9.84 -18.94 -11.07
C ARG A 330 11.12 -18.23 -11.49
N ARG A 331 11.11 -17.55 -12.64
CA ARG A 331 12.24 -16.75 -13.12
C ARG A 331 12.58 -15.64 -12.13
N ALA A 332 11.58 -14.90 -11.65
CA ALA A 332 11.78 -13.78 -10.73
C ALA A 332 12.39 -14.23 -9.40
N VAL A 333 12.04 -15.41 -8.89
CA VAL A 333 12.65 -15.99 -7.69
C VAL A 333 13.97 -16.74 -7.97
N GLY A 334 14.50 -16.69 -9.21
CA GLY A 334 15.77 -17.31 -9.56
C GLY A 334 15.72 -18.84 -9.76
N VAL A 335 14.54 -19.42 -9.99
CA VAL A 335 14.36 -20.86 -10.22
C VAL A 335 14.17 -21.14 -11.71
N SER A 336 15.11 -21.87 -12.31
CA SER A 336 15.08 -22.23 -13.74
C SER A 336 14.34 -23.54 -14.03
N ASP A 337 14.25 -24.45 -13.06
CA ASP A 337 13.55 -25.73 -13.24
C ASP A 337 12.02 -25.52 -13.19
N PRO A 338 11.29 -25.74 -14.30
CA PRO A 338 9.83 -25.64 -14.31
C PRO A 338 9.16 -26.66 -13.38
N ALA A 339 9.84 -27.77 -13.05
CA ALA A 339 9.33 -28.79 -12.16
C ALA A 339 9.59 -28.50 -10.67
N ALA A 340 10.38 -27.48 -10.32
CA ALA A 340 10.64 -27.18 -8.92
C ALA A 340 9.37 -26.75 -8.18
N VAL A 341 9.20 -27.30 -6.98
CA VAL A 341 8.20 -26.85 -6.00
C VAL A 341 8.77 -25.63 -5.28
N LEU A 342 8.01 -24.54 -5.24
CA LEU A 342 8.39 -23.35 -4.49
C LEU A 342 7.77 -23.47 -3.09
N SER A 343 8.58 -23.88 -2.12
CA SER A 343 8.22 -23.89 -0.71
C SER A 343 9.39 -23.48 0.16
N HIS A 344 9.07 -22.97 1.34
CA HIS A 344 10.05 -22.67 2.35
C HIS A 344 9.43 -22.69 3.74
N GLN A 345 10.19 -23.19 4.71
CA GLN A 345 9.84 -23.15 6.13
C GLN A 345 10.77 -22.18 6.85
N GLN A 346 10.18 -21.17 7.48
CA GLN A 346 10.93 -20.16 8.23
C GLN A 346 11.17 -20.61 9.68
N PRO A 347 12.24 -20.17 10.36
CA PRO A 347 12.67 -20.69 11.67
C PRO A 347 11.67 -20.61 12.86
N GLY A 348 10.49 -19.98 12.70
CA GLY A 348 9.43 -19.91 13.71
C GLY A 348 8.03 -20.29 13.19
N SER A 349 7.97 -20.80 11.96
CA SER A 349 6.76 -20.95 11.16
C SER A 349 6.64 -22.37 10.58
N ASP A 350 5.44 -22.72 10.13
CA ASP A 350 5.22 -23.94 9.34
C ASP A 350 5.69 -23.75 7.88
N GLU A 351 5.86 -24.86 7.15
CA GLU A 351 6.17 -24.80 5.72
C GLU A 351 5.01 -24.16 4.94
N CYS A 352 5.35 -23.23 4.03
CA CYS A 352 4.41 -22.56 3.13
C CYS A 352 4.84 -22.72 1.67
N TRP A 353 3.88 -22.64 0.75
CA TRP A 353 4.08 -22.82 -0.68
C TRP A 353 3.67 -21.58 -1.47
N THR A 354 4.45 -21.27 -2.51
CA THR A 354 4.18 -20.19 -3.46
C THR A 354 3.87 -20.77 -4.83
N VAL A 355 2.99 -20.12 -5.58
CA VAL A 355 2.62 -20.54 -6.93
C VAL A 355 2.62 -19.35 -7.89
N GLY A 356 2.95 -19.63 -9.16
CA GLY A 356 2.87 -18.65 -10.26
C GLY A 356 1.61 -18.86 -11.09
N ALA A 357 0.45 -18.48 -10.56
CA ALA A 357 -0.83 -18.74 -11.21
C ALA A 357 -1.06 -17.84 -12.45
N VAL A 358 -1.67 -18.40 -13.50
CA VAL A 358 -2.08 -17.66 -14.71
C VAL A 358 -3.58 -17.77 -14.88
N SER A 359 -4.28 -16.62 -14.84
CA SER A 359 -5.75 -16.58 -14.90
C SER A 359 -6.22 -15.91 -16.19
N LEU A 360 -7.10 -16.58 -16.93
CA LEU A 360 -7.78 -16.06 -18.12
C LEU A 360 -9.15 -15.49 -17.73
N PHE A 361 -9.46 -14.30 -18.21
CA PHE A 361 -10.74 -13.61 -18.00
C PHE A 361 -11.35 -13.22 -19.35
N GLN A 362 -12.67 -13.09 -19.38
CA GLN A 362 -13.41 -12.50 -20.50
C GLN A 362 -14.13 -11.24 -20.03
N LEU A 363 -13.86 -10.11 -20.68
CA LEU A 363 -14.58 -8.85 -20.49
C LEU A 363 -15.79 -8.80 -21.41
N HIS A 364 -16.99 -8.82 -20.82
CA HIS A 364 -18.25 -8.72 -21.55
C HIS A 364 -18.60 -7.27 -21.90
N GLU A 365 -19.40 -7.07 -22.94
CA GLU A 365 -19.81 -5.73 -23.42
C GLU A 365 -20.65 -4.94 -22.39
N ASP A 366 -21.29 -5.63 -21.44
CA ASP A 366 -21.98 -4.99 -20.32
C ASP A 366 -21.05 -4.58 -19.17
N GLY A 367 -19.75 -4.84 -19.30
CA GLY A 367 -18.69 -4.43 -18.39
C GLY A 367 -18.34 -5.45 -17.30
N LYS A 368 -18.97 -6.62 -17.30
CA LYS A 368 -18.62 -7.70 -16.35
C LYS A 368 -17.34 -8.40 -16.80
N LEU A 369 -16.37 -8.49 -15.92
CA LEU A 369 -15.19 -9.34 -16.10
C LEU A 369 -15.50 -10.72 -15.51
N HIS A 370 -15.38 -11.77 -16.32
CA HIS A 370 -15.69 -13.15 -15.90
C HIS A 370 -14.44 -14.02 -15.92
N PRO A 371 -14.11 -14.75 -14.84
CA PRO A 371 -12.97 -15.65 -14.82
C PRO A 371 -13.30 -16.94 -15.59
N VAL A 372 -12.48 -17.25 -16.59
CA VAL A 372 -12.67 -18.36 -17.53
C VAL A 372 -11.88 -19.59 -17.08
N ALA A 373 -10.60 -19.42 -16.80
CA ALA A 373 -9.69 -20.52 -16.47
C ALA A 373 -8.57 -20.05 -15.55
N ILE A 374 -8.07 -20.96 -14.73
CA ILE A 374 -6.92 -20.71 -13.85
C ILE A 374 -5.95 -21.89 -13.97
N CYS A 375 -4.74 -21.58 -14.41
CA CYS A 375 -3.56 -22.41 -14.21
C CYS A 375 -3.02 -22.12 -12.82
N ILE A 376 -3.12 -23.07 -11.89
CA ILE A 376 -2.84 -22.80 -10.47
C ILE A 376 -1.36 -22.55 -10.19
N ASP A 377 -0.47 -23.12 -11.02
CA ASP A 377 0.97 -22.92 -10.97
C ASP A 377 1.59 -23.20 -12.34
N TYR A 378 2.16 -22.19 -12.99
CA TYR A 378 2.68 -22.31 -14.36
C TYR A 378 4.09 -22.91 -14.40
N ARG A 379 4.21 -24.10 -15.00
CA ARG A 379 5.43 -24.91 -15.09
C ARG A 379 5.95 -24.97 -16.53
N GLY A 380 6.18 -23.81 -17.13
CA GLY A 380 6.74 -23.66 -18.49
C GLY A 380 5.74 -23.81 -19.63
N SER A 381 4.67 -24.59 -19.45
CA SER A 381 3.55 -24.70 -20.41
C SER A 381 2.24 -25.00 -19.70
N LEU A 382 1.08 -24.62 -20.27
CA LEU A 382 -0.22 -25.01 -19.71
C LEU A 382 -0.49 -26.52 -19.79
N ARG A 383 0.22 -27.24 -20.67
CA ARG A 383 0.12 -28.70 -20.80
C ARG A 383 0.76 -29.41 -19.61
N ASP A 384 1.87 -28.87 -19.12
CA ASP A 384 2.64 -29.45 -18.00
C ASP A 384 2.22 -28.86 -16.65
N SER A 385 1.15 -28.05 -16.65
CA SER A 385 0.60 -27.37 -15.49
C SER A 385 -0.83 -27.83 -15.21
N VAL A 386 -1.30 -27.61 -13.98
CA VAL A 386 -2.69 -27.90 -13.62
C VAL A 386 -3.57 -26.70 -13.96
N THR A 387 -4.42 -26.87 -14.99
CA THR A 387 -5.36 -25.83 -15.45
C THR A 387 -6.80 -26.30 -15.33
N ILE A 388 -7.59 -25.58 -14.53
CA ILE A 388 -9.03 -25.80 -14.34
C ILE A 388 -9.82 -24.70 -15.03
N PHE A 389 -10.97 -25.06 -15.62
CA PHE A 389 -11.90 -24.12 -16.25
C PHE A 389 -13.16 -23.97 -15.41
N ASN A 390 -13.70 -22.75 -15.39
CA ASN A 390 -14.88 -22.41 -14.59
C ASN A 390 -16.10 -23.23 -15.05
N LYS A 391 -16.92 -23.74 -14.13
CA LYS A 391 -18.18 -24.42 -14.50
C LYS A 391 -19.23 -23.45 -15.06
N ARG A 392 -19.15 -22.17 -14.70
CA ARG A 392 -19.99 -21.09 -15.22
C ARG A 392 -19.35 -20.52 -16.49
N LEU A 393 -20.07 -20.61 -17.60
CA LEU A 393 -19.62 -20.17 -18.93
C LEU A 393 -19.82 -18.66 -19.14
N SER A 394 -20.63 -18.02 -18.30
CA SER A 394 -20.98 -16.61 -18.39
C SER A 394 -21.32 -16.03 -17.02
N PRO A 395 -21.13 -14.72 -16.79
CA PRO A 395 -21.57 -14.06 -15.56
C PRO A 395 -23.10 -14.08 -15.36
N ARG A 396 -23.86 -14.47 -16.39
CA ARG A 396 -25.32 -14.67 -16.32
C ARG A 396 -25.73 -16.04 -15.78
N ASP A 397 -24.81 -17.00 -15.74
CA ASP A 397 -25.10 -18.33 -15.20
C ASP A 397 -25.33 -18.24 -13.69
N SER A 398 -26.12 -19.15 -13.12
CA SER A 398 -26.43 -19.14 -11.69
C SER A 398 -25.15 -19.22 -10.84
N SER A 399 -25.04 -18.33 -9.84
CA SER A 399 -23.96 -18.32 -8.84
C SER A 399 -24.23 -19.23 -7.63
N SER A 400 -25.38 -19.90 -7.60
CA SER A 400 -25.85 -20.68 -6.42
C SER A 400 -24.91 -21.80 -5.98
N ARG A 401 -24.08 -22.32 -6.88
CA ARG A 401 -23.14 -23.41 -6.61
C ARG A 401 -21.71 -22.95 -6.34
N GLU A 402 -21.43 -21.65 -6.39
CA GLU A 402 -20.07 -21.14 -6.23
C GLU A 402 -19.51 -21.39 -4.83
N LYS A 403 -20.38 -21.42 -3.80
CA LYS A 403 -19.98 -21.68 -2.41
C LYS A 403 -19.36 -23.07 -2.25
N ASP A 404 -19.93 -24.06 -2.94
CA ASP A 404 -19.57 -25.47 -2.82
C ASP A 404 -18.62 -25.94 -3.94
N ASP A 405 -18.19 -25.05 -4.84
CA ASP A 405 -17.24 -25.38 -5.90
C ASP A 405 -15.79 -25.32 -5.41
N TRP A 406 -15.46 -26.21 -4.47
CA TRP A 406 -14.16 -26.23 -3.78
C TRP A 406 -12.93 -26.29 -4.70
N PRO A 407 -12.91 -27.10 -5.79
CA PRO A 407 -11.79 -27.07 -6.75
C PRO A 407 -11.58 -25.68 -7.37
N TRP A 408 -12.66 -24.99 -7.72
CA TRP A 408 -12.59 -23.67 -8.33
C TRP A 408 -12.25 -22.59 -7.31
N ARG A 409 -12.78 -22.68 -6.09
CA ARG A 409 -12.40 -21.79 -4.98
C ARG A 409 -10.92 -21.92 -4.64
N TYR A 410 -10.38 -23.15 -4.58
CA TYR A 410 -8.96 -23.38 -4.39
C TYR A 410 -8.12 -22.76 -5.51
N ALA A 411 -8.53 -22.91 -6.77
CA ALA A 411 -7.82 -22.30 -7.88
C ALA A 411 -7.82 -20.76 -7.79
N LYS A 412 -8.94 -20.14 -7.39
CA LYS A 412 -8.99 -18.70 -7.09
C LYS A 412 -8.05 -18.34 -5.93
N THR A 413 -7.97 -19.15 -4.87
CA THR A 413 -7.02 -18.94 -3.78
C THR A 413 -5.56 -18.96 -4.25
N CYS A 414 -5.19 -19.88 -5.14
CA CYS A 414 -3.86 -19.88 -5.77
C CYS A 414 -3.59 -18.57 -6.51
N ALA A 415 -4.55 -18.12 -7.33
CA ALA A 415 -4.44 -16.85 -8.05
C ALA A 415 -4.35 -15.64 -7.10
N GLN A 416 -5.10 -15.65 -6.00
CA GLN A 416 -5.06 -14.60 -4.99
C GLN A 416 -3.72 -14.55 -4.24
N SER A 417 -3.10 -15.71 -3.96
CA SER A 417 -1.76 -15.76 -3.35
C SER A 417 -0.67 -15.26 -4.30
N THR A 418 -0.73 -15.66 -5.58
CA THR A 418 0.14 -15.07 -6.61
C THR A 418 -0.06 -13.54 -6.68
N ASP A 419 -1.30 -13.07 -6.66
CA ASP A 419 -1.59 -11.64 -6.71
C ASP A 419 -1.17 -10.89 -5.44
N TRP A 420 -1.23 -11.52 -4.26
CA TRP A 420 -0.74 -10.94 -3.01
C TRP A 420 0.78 -10.67 -3.10
N MET A 421 1.57 -11.68 -3.48
CA MET A 421 3.03 -11.51 -3.59
C MET A 421 3.42 -10.51 -4.67
N ARG A 422 2.73 -10.54 -5.84
CA ARG A 422 2.93 -9.52 -6.89
C ARG A 422 2.58 -8.13 -6.36
N HIS A 423 1.43 -8.00 -5.71
CA HIS A 423 0.94 -6.72 -5.24
C HIS A 423 1.88 -6.13 -4.21
N GLU A 424 2.18 -6.85 -3.12
CA GLU A 424 2.97 -6.28 -2.03
C GLU A 424 4.44 -6.10 -2.40
N LEU A 425 5.08 -7.10 -3.00
CA LEU A 425 6.53 -7.04 -3.26
C LEU A 425 6.86 -6.28 -4.55
N ALA A 426 6.13 -6.52 -5.64
CA ALA A 426 6.41 -5.82 -6.90
C ALA A 426 5.68 -4.48 -6.97
N VAL A 427 4.35 -4.48 -7.02
CA VAL A 427 3.57 -3.27 -7.37
C VAL A 427 3.63 -2.20 -6.29
N HIS A 428 3.44 -2.57 -5.03
CA HIS A 428 3.45 -1.68 -3.88
C HIS A 428 4.89 -1.32 -3.53
N LEU A 429 5.65 -2.23 -2.96
CA LEU A 429 6.97 -1.93 -2.46
C LEU A 429 7.94 -1.48 -3.57
N THR A 430 8.07 -2.27 -4.65
CA THR A 430 9.11 -1.97 -5.65
C THR A 430 8.72 -0.82 -6.58
N LEU A 431 7.55 -0.89 -7.23
CA LEU A 431 7.15 0.07 -8.26
C LEU A 431 6.68 1.42 -7.70
N SER A 432 6.38 1.51 -6.39
CA SER A 432 6.16 2.80 -5.73
C SER A 432 7.37 3.22 -4.90
N HIS A 433 7.66 2.56 -3.78
CA HIS A 433 8.69 3.01 -2.84
C HIS A 433 10.11 3.01 -3.43
N PHE A 434 10.57 1.90 -4.02
CA PHE A 434 11.96 1.79 -4.47
C PHE A 434 12.26 2.57 -5.76
N VAL A 435 11.32 2.56 -6.71
CA VAL A 435 11.39 3.40 -7.92
C VAL A 435 11.44 4.88 -7.53
N GLU A 436 10.54 5.33 -6.64
CA GLU A 436 10.51 6.73 -6.22
C GLU A 436 11.77 7.10 -5.42
N GLU A 437 12.26 6.24 -4.54
CA GLU A 437 13.48 6.49 -3.76
C GLU A 437 14.72 6.67 -4.64
N ALA A 438 14.91 5.84 -5.65
CA ALA A 438 16.03 6.00 -6.57
C ALA A 438 15.99 7.37 -7.28
N ILE A 439 14.78 7.83 -7.63
CA ILE A 439 14.56 9.16 -8.23
C ILE A 439 14.80 10.27 -7.19
N ILE A 440 14.38 10.11 -5.94
CA ILE A 440 14.64 11.06 -4.85
C ILE A 440 16.15 11.23 -4.63
N VAL A 441 16.88 10.12 -4.53
CA VAL A 441 18.33 10.13 -4.32
C VAL A 441 19.03 10.77 -5.52
N ALA A 442 18.69 10.38 -6.75
CA ALA A 442 19.24 11.00 -7.96
C ALA A 442 18.94 12.51 -7.99
N THR A 443 17.72 12.92 -7.70
CA THR A 443 17.32 14.34 -7.73
C THR A 443 18.13 15.16 -6.74
N ASN A 444 18.28 14.69 -5.50
CA ASN A 444 19.09 15.37 -4.49
C ASN A 444 20.56 15.47 -4.91
N ARG A 445 21.08 14.50 -5.67
CA ARG A 445 22.48 14.50 -6.12
C ARG A 445 22.74 15.38 -7.35
N THR A 446 21.73 15.69 -8.15
CA THR A 446 21.93 16.36 -9.46
C THR A 446 21.21 17.68 -9.62
N ILE A 447 20.10 17.91 -8.91
CA ILE A 447 19.26 19.10 -9.03
C ILE A 447 19.41 19.98 -7.77
N PRO A 448 19.87 21.24 -7.90
CA PRO A 448 19.93 22.19 -6.78
C PRO A 448 18.57 22.43 -6.12
N MET A 449 18.56 22.71 -4.80
CA MET A 449 17.32 22.87 -4.02
C MET A 449 16.42 24.03 -4.47
N ASP A 450 17.00 25.07 -5.07
CA ASP A 450 16.30 26.24 -5.58
C ASP A 450 15.78 26.05 -7.02
N HIS A 451 16.21 24.99 -7.70
CA HIS A 451 15.78 24.67 -9.05
C HIS A 451 14.26 24.38 -9.11
N PRO A 452 13.54 24.86 -10.15
CA PRO A 452 12.08 24.70 -10.24
C PRO A 452 11.59 23.25 -10.15
N VAL A 453 12.32 22.31 -10.75
CA VAL A 453 11.99 20.86 -10.69
C VAL A 453 12.08 20.33 -9.25
N TYR A 454 13.13 20.68 -8.51
CA TYR A 454 13.29 20.26 -7.12
C TYR A 454 12.16 20.79 -6.26
N ARG A 455 11.86 22.10 -6.37
CA ARG A 455 10.80 22.75 -5.59
C ARG A 455 9.42 22.19 -5.87
N LEU A 456 9.16 21.75 -7.11
CA LEU A 456 7.89 21.15 -7.49
C LEU A 456 7.75 19.72 -6.93
N LEU A 457 8.82 18.93 -6.94
CA LEU A 457 8.80 17.53 -6.50
C LEU A 457 8.92 17.36 -4.98
N TYR A 458 9.71 18.19 -4.30
CA TYR A 458 10.04 18.04 -2.88
C TYR A 458 8.83 17.83 -1.94
N PRO A 459 7.68 18.53 -2.10
CA PRO A 459 6.51 18.29 -1.26
C PRO A 459 5.92 16.87 -1.36
N HIS A 460 6.22 16.16 -2.45
CA HIS A 460 5.72 14.82 -2.74
C HIS A 460 6.63 13.71 -2.20
N TRP A 461 7.73 14.06 -1.53
CA TRP A 461 8.72 13.10 -0.98
C TRP A 461 8.81 13.13 0.53
N TYR A 462 7.90 13.86 1.18
CA TYR A 462 7.88 13.98 2.63
C TYR A 462 7.72 12.60 3.28
N LYS A 463 8.67 12.25 4.16
CA LYS A 463 8.80 11.00 4.94
C LYS A 463 9.17 9.73 4.15
N THR A 464 9.23 9.79 2.82
CA THR A 464 9.39 8.57 2.02
C THR A 464 10.71 7.85 2.30
N LEU A 465 11.81 8.57 2.54
CA LEU A 465 13.12 7.93 2.68
C LEU A 465 13.29 7.23 4.04
N SER A 466 12.84 7.85 5.13
CA SER A 466 12.89 7.24 6.46
C SER A 466 11.96 6.02 6.56
N LEU A 467 10.76 6.09 5.97
CA LEU A 467 9.85 4.95 5.89
C LEU A 467 10.45 3.78 5.11
N ASN A 468 11.04 4.04 3.95
CA ASN A 468 11.68 2.99 3.16
C ASN A 468 12.85 2.33 3.89
N ALA A 469 13.64 3.13 4.64
CA ALA A 469 14.72 2.61 5.46
C ALA A 469 14.21 1.73 6.62
N ALA A 470 13.11 2.12 7.26
CA ALA A 470 12.43 1.30 8.26
C ALA A 470 11.95 -0.02 7.65
N GLY A 471 11.23 0.02 6.52
CA GLY A 471 10.71 -1.17 5.84
C GLY A 471 11.81 -2.17 5.43
N ARG A 472 12.94 -1.68 4.89
CA ARG A 472 14.11 -2.52 4.56
C ARG A 472 14.76 -3.17 5.77
N SER A 473 14.77 -2.48 6.91
CA SER A 473 15.42 -2.95 8.14
C SER A 473 14.53 -3.90 8.94
N THR A 474 13.21 -3.82 8.77
CA THR A 474 12.25 -4.55 9.62
C THR A 474 11.17 -5.28 8.84
N LEU A 475 10.22 -4.58 8.23
CA LEU A 475 9.01 -5.16 7.63
C LEU A 475 9.33 -6.30 6.64
N ILE A 476 10.32 -6.10 5.77
CA ILE A 476 10.67 -7.10 4.75
C ILE A 476 11.32 -8.35 5.37
N PRO A 477 12.49 -8.25 6.07
CA PRO A 477 13.17 -9.41 6.62
C PRO A 477 12.41 -10.10 7.77
N GLN A 478 11.60 -9.36 8.53
CA GLN A 478 10.95 -9.87 9.74
C GLN A 478 9.49 -10.30 9.55
N ILE A 479 8.80 -9.80 8.52
CA ILE A 479 7.37 -10.08 8.30
C ILE A 479 7.13 -10.64 6.89
N ALA A 480 7.50 -9.91 5.84
CA ALA A 480 7.17 -10.31 4.46
C ALA A 480 7.81 -11.65 4.08
N VAL A 481 9.10 -11.82 4.38
CA VAL A 481 9.85 -13.07 4.16
C VAL A 481 9.24 -14.25 4.95
N ASP A 482 8.58 -13.99 6.09
CA ASP A 482 7.98 -15.03 6.93
C ASP A 482 6.69 -15.64 6.33
N ILE A 483 6.00 -14.88 5.47
CA ILE A 483 4.65 -15.25 5.01
C ILE A 483 4.54 -15.57 3.52
N VAL A 484 5.58 -15.32 2.71
CA VAL A 484 5.53 -15.45 1.24
C VAL A 484 5.70 -16.88 0.71
N GLY A 485 6.23 -17.82 1.49
CA GLY A 485 6.43 -19.23 1.07
C GLY A 485 7.64 -19.48 0.17
N VAL A 486 8.58 -18.55 0.09
CA VAL A 486 9.89 -18.69 -0.59
C VAL A 486 11.05 -18.38 0.37
N SER A 487 12.27 -18.80 0.01
CA SER A 487 13.45 -18.48 0.81
C SER A 487 13.73 -16.97 0.82
N PRO A 488 14.49 -16.44 1.80
CA PRO A 488 14.90 -15.04 1.81
C PRO A 488 15.56 -14.60 0.49
N ASP A 489 16.52 -15.38 -0.03
CA ASP A 489 17.22 -15.07 -1.29
C ASP A 489 16.28 -15.01 -2.50
N GLN A 490 15.30 -15.92 -2.53
CA GLN A 490 14.26 -15.97 -3.55
C GLN A 490 13.33 -14.74 -3.47
N CYS A 491 12.96 -14.32 -2.25
CA CYS A 491 12.17 -13.11 -2.01
C CYS A 491 12.91 -11.86 -2.52
N TYR A 492 14.19 -11.70 -2.17
CA TYR A 492 15.01 -10.58 -2.66
C TYR A 492 15.25 -10.63 -4.17
N SER A 493 15.38 -11.83 -4.76
CA SER A 493 15.43 -11.99 -6.21
C SER A 493 14.15 -11.47 -6.89
N PHE A 494 12.98 -11.73 -6.30
CA PHE A 494 11.70 -11.25 -6.84
C PHE A 494 11.60 -9.72 -6.82
N LEU A 495 12.08 -9.08 -5.74
CA LEU A 495 12.16 -7.62 -5.64
C LEU A 495 13.06 -7.02 -6.72
N ARG A 496 14.23 -7.63 -6.95
CA ARG A 496 15.16 -7.20 -8.00
C ARG A 496 14.57 -7.37 -9.41
N ASP A 497 13.97 -8.53 -9.73
CA ASP A 497 13.33 -8.74 -11.05
C ASP A 497 12.24 -7.69 -11.30
N ALA A 498 11.43 -7.35 -10.30
CA ALA A 498 10.42 -6.31 -10.41
C ALA A 498 11.00 -4.91 -10.71
N TYR A 499 12.15 -4.57 -10.11
CA TYR A 499 12.82 -3.30 -10.32
C TYR A 499 13.54 -3.25 -11.68
N ASP A 500 14.33 -4.27 -11.99
CA ASP A 500 15.16 -4.34 -13.19
C ASP A 500 14.32 -4.40 -14.47
N THR A 501 13.10 -4.95 -14.38
CA THR A 501 12.16 -5.02 -15.50
C THR A 501 11.18 -3.85 -15.56
N TYR A 502 11.32 -2.86 -14.67
CA TYR A 502 10.44 -1.70 -14.65
C TYR A 502 10.66 -0.77 -15.86
N ASP A 503 9.57 -0.45 -16.54
CA ASP A 503 9.54 0.45 -17.68
C ASP A 503 8.91 1.79 -17.27
N PHE A 504 9.73 2.78 -16.93
CA PHE A 504 9.29 4.08 -16.41
C PHE A 504 8.36 4.81 -17.39
N VAL A 505 8.78 4.95 -18.66
CA VAL A 505 7.98 5.63 -19.70
C VAL A 505 6.75 4.81 -20.08
N GLY A 506 6.88 3.49 -20.18
CA GLY A 506 5.73 2.61 -20.43
C GLY A 506 4.71 2.60 -19.30
N SER A 507 5.10 3.03 -18.09
CA SER A 507 4.24 3.11 -16.91
C SER A 507 3.51 4.46 -16.77
N TYR A 508 3.76 5.44 -17.65
CA TYR A 508 2.92 6.63 -17.74
C TYR A 508 1.47 6.19 -17.98
N VAL A 509 0.51 6.75 -17.25
CA VAL A 509 -0.88 6.23 -17.22
C VAL A 509 -1.48 5.98 -18.62
N PRO A 510 -1.37 6.90 -19.60
CA PRO A 510 -1.89 6.64 -20.95
C PRO A 510 -1.14 5.52 -21.68
N ASN A 511 0.17 5.42 -21.48
CA ASN A 511 1.03 4.39 -22.09
C ASN A 511 0.72 3.02 -21.49
N ASP A 512 0.60 2.95 -20.17
CA ASP A 512 0.29 1.72 -19.45
C ASP A 512 -1.09 1.17 -19.86
N LEU A 513 -2.13 2.01 -19.84
CA LEU A 513 -3.47 1.61 -20.28
C LEU A 513 -3.44 1.04 -21.70
N LYS A 514 -2.77 1.73 -22.63
CA LYS A 514 -2.64 1.27 -24.02
C LYS A 514 -1.89 -0.04 -24.11
N ARG A 515 -0.75 -0.17 -23.43
CA ARG A 515 0.10 -1.38 -23.40
C ARG A 515 -0.66 -2.59 -22.87
N ARG A 516 -1.50 -2.39 -21.86
CA ARG A 516 -2.36 -3.43 -21.28
C ARG A 516 -3.62 -3.72 -22.08
N GLY A 517 -3.86 -3.02 -23.19
CA GLY A 517 -4.98 -3.25 -24.11
C GLY A 517 -6.28 -2.53 -23.72
N PHE A 518 -6.20 -1.50 -22.88
CA PHE A 518 -7.31 -0.61 -22.54
C PHE A 518 -7.23 0.71 -23.33
N PRO A 519 -8.35 1.43 -23.51
CA PRO A 519 -8.31 2.76 -24.08
C PRO A 519 -7.50 3.73 -23.22
N SER A 520 -6.65 4.52 -23.87
CA SER A 520 -5.83 5.55 -23.23
C SER A 520 -6.47 6.95 -23.27
N THR A 521 -7.79 7.03 -23.54
CA THR A 521 -8.55 8.27 -23.59
C THR A 521 -9.80 8.19 -22.74
N GLN A 522 -10.24 9.32 -22.18
CA GLN A 522 -11.47 9.40 -21.37
C GLN A 522 -12.70 8.94 -22.15
N GLN A 523 -12.81 9.34 -23.43
CA GLN A 523 -13.91 8.90 -24.31
C GLN A 523 -13.92 7.37 -24.49
N GLY A 524 -12.75 6.76 -24.68
CA GLY A 524 -12.65 5.32 -24.84
C GLY A 524 -13.03 4.56 -23.56
N LEU A 525 -12.59 5.03 -22.40
CA LEU A 525 -12.93 4.43 -21.12
C LEU A 525 -14.40 4.66 -20.71
N ASN A 526 -15.10 5.63 -21.30
CA ASN A 526 -16.53 5.86 -21.06
C ASN A 526 -17.44 4.87 -21.79
N GLN A 527 -16.90 3.96 -22.61
CA GLN A 527 -17.69 2.90 -23.23
C GLN A 527 -18.32 1.97 -22.17
N PRO A 528 -19.53 1.42 -22.42
CA PRO A 528 -20.24 0.55 -21.49
C PRO A 528 -19.40 -0.61 -20.93
N ARG A 529 -18.55 -1.22 -21.75
CA ARG A 529 -17.67 -2.34 -21.39
C ARG A 529 -16.61 -2.02 -20.34
N TYR A 530 -16.32 -0.75 -20.04
CA TYR A 530 -15.36 -0.34 -19.01
C TYR A 530 -16.04 0.31 -17.80
N ARG A 531 -17.37 0.15 -17.64
CA ARG A 531 -18.11 0.75 -16.52
C ARG A 531 -17.59 0.31 -15.15
N ASN A 532 -17.20 -0.96 -15.01
CA ASN A 532 -16.71 -1.55 -13.76
C ASN A 532 -15.18 -1.39 -13.59
N TYR A 533 -14.52 -0.57 -14.42
CA TYR A 533 -13.09 -0.26 -14.28
C TYR A 533 -12.85 1.21 -13.90
N PRO A 534 -13.37 1.67 -12.73
CA PRO A 534 -13.22 3.06 -12.31
C PRO A 534 -11.77 3.44 -12.01
N TYR A 535 -10.89 2.49 -11.64
CA TYR A 535 -9.46 2.75 -11.49
C TYR A 535 -8.90 3.43 -12.75
N ALA A 536 -9.01 2.79 -13.92
CA ALA A 536 -8.50 3.31 -15.18
C ALA A 536 -9.06 4.69 -15.52
N LYS A 537 -10.37 4.90 -15.31
CA LYS A 537 -11.03 6.20 -15.53
C LYS A 537 -10.47 7.29 -14.62
N ASN A 538 -10.31 6.97 -13.34
CA ASN A 538 -9.91 7.91 -12.31
C ASN A 538 -8.42 8.26 -12.44
N VAL A 539 -7.54 7.27 -12.64
CA VAL A 539 -6.10 7.55 -12.81
C VAL A 539 -5.80 8.32 -14.08
N LEU A 540 -6.50 8.06 -15.19
CA LEU A 540 -6.31 8.84 -16.41
C LEU A 540 -6.76 10.31 -16.22
N ALA A 541 -7.79 10.54 -15.42
CA ALA A 541 -8.26 11.88 -15.11
C ALA A 541 -7.26 12.62 -14.21
N LEU A 542 -6.79 11.96 -13.15
CA LEU A 542 -5.74 12.49 -12.27
C LEU A 542 -4.45 12.78 -13.03
N TRP A 543 -3.97 11.85 -13.86
CA TRP A 543 -2.80 12.05 -14.71
C TRP A 543 -2.95 13.31 -15.57
N THR A 544 -4.08 13.48 -16.24
CA THR A 544 -4.33 14.63 -17.11
C THR A 544 -4.34 15.95 -16.32
N THR A 545 -4.96 15.96 -15.14
CA THR A 545 -5.02 17.13 -14.25
C THR A 545 -3.64 17.48 -13.67
N ILE A 546 -2.90 16.49 -13.15
CA ILE A 546 -1.55 16.67 -12.61
C ILE A 546 -0.62 17.16 -13.72
N ARG A 547 -0.64 16.52 -14.89
CA ARG A 547 0.17 16.93 -16.05
C ARG A 547 -0.08 18.38 -16.46
N THR A 548 -1.35 18.80 -16.46
CA THR A 548 -1.73 20.18 -16.77
C THR A 548 -1.14 21.15 -15.74
N TYR A 549 -1.25 20.83 -14.45
CA TYR A 549 -0.65 21.64 -13.38
C TYR A 549 0.87 21.70 -13.50
N VAL A 550 1.53 20.55 -13.66
CA VAL A 550 3.00 20.45 -13.84
C VAL A 550 3.46 21.27 -15.03
N LYS A 551 2.75 21.20 -16.17
CA LYS A 551 3.03 22.02 -17.34
C LYS A 551 2.94 23.51 -17.02
N SER A 552 1.86 23.96 -16.40
CA SER A 552 1.70 25.36 -15.98
C SER A 552 2.81 25.83 -15.04
N MET A 553 3.27 24.97 -14.12
CA MET A 553 4.34 25.30 -13.18
C MET A 553 5.72 25.37 -13.86
N LEU A 554 6.06 24.38 -14.69
CA LEU A 554 7.37 24.31 -15.33
C LEU A 554 7.54 25.36 -16.44
N GLN A 555 6.49 25.70 -17.18
CA GLN A 555 6.54 26.70 -18.25
C GLN A 555 6.83 28.13 -17.75
N ILE A 556 6.70 28.38 -16.44
CA ILE A 556 7.14 29.64 -15.82
C ILE A 556 8.65 29.84 -16.02
N HIS A 557 9.42 28.75 -15.94
CA HIS A 557 10.88 28.76 -16.00
C HIS A 557 11.46 28.16 -17.29
N PHE A 558 10.72 27.24 -17.93
CA PHE A 558 11.14 26.55 -19.16
C PHE A 558 10.12 26.80 -20.29
N PRO A 559 10.15 27.99 -20.93
CA PRO A 559 9.16 28.34 -21.96
C PRO A 559 9.38 27.62 -23.29
N THR A 560 10.54 26.99 -23.51
CA THR A 560 10.92 26.36 -24.78
C THR A 560 11.69 25.07 -24.55
N ASP A 561 11.68 24.17 -25.54
CA ASP A 561 12.48 22.93 -25.51
C ASP A 561 13.98 23.23 -25.40
N ASN A 562 14.44 24.31 -26.04
CA ASN A 562 15.84 24.73 -25.93
C ASN A 562 16.23 24.95 -24.46
N ALA A 563 15.41 25.66 -23.68
CA ALA A 563 15.67 25.92 -22.26
C ALA A 563 15.84 24.62 -21.44
N VAL A 564 15.06 23.58 -21.74
CA VAL A 564 15.19 22.26 -21.10
C VAL A 564 16.44 21.53 -21.58
N SER A 565 16.67 21.51 -22.90
CA SER A 565 17.78 20.78 -23.51
C SER A 565 19.16 21.31 -23.09
N THR A 566 19.26 22.62 -22.81
CA THR A 566 20.48 23.28 -22.35
C THR A 566 20.64 23.28 -20.83
N ASP A 567 19.63 22.85 -20.07
CA ASP A 567 19.70 22.79 -18.61
C ASP A 567 20.58 21.62 -18.15
N ALA A 568 21.80 21.93 -17.71
CA ALA A 568 22.77 20.92 -17.31
C ALA A 568 22.35 20.10 -16.08
N ALA A 569 21.50 20.62 -15.19
CA ALA A 569 21.02 19.89 -14.03
C ALA A 569 20.04 18.79 -14.48
N ILE A 570 19.07 19.13 -15.34
CA ILE A 570 18.11 18.18 -15.92
C ILE A 570 18.83 17.09 -16.73
N GLN A 571 19.83 17.45 -17.54
CA GLN A 571 20.57 16.46 -18.33
C GLN A 571 21.35 15.48 -17.44
N ARG A 572 22.02 15.97 -16.39
CA ARG A 572 22.71 15.12 -15.42
C ARG A 572 21.75 14.25 -14.63
N TRP A 573 20.59 14.78 -14.26
CA TRP A 573 19.57 14.03 -13.53
C TRP A 573 19.08 12.82 -14.31
N ALA A 574 18.73 12.99 -15.58
CA ALA A 574 18.33 11.86 -16.43
C ALA A 574 19.42 10.78 -16.53
N VAL A 575 20.70 11.17 -16.65
CA VAL A 575 21.82 10.23 -16.67
C VAL A 575 21.98 9.52 -15.32
N GLU A 576 21.89 10.24 -14.21
CA GLU A 576 22.04 9.67 -12.87
C GLU A 576 20.94 8.63 -12.57
N VAL A 577 19.67 8.92 -12.90
CA VAL A 577 18.57 7.96 -12.73
C VAL A 577 18.78 6.71 -13.59
N LYS A 578 19.21 6.87 -14.86
CA LYS A 578 19.51 5.73 -15.75
C LYS A 578 20.64 4.85 -15.25
N THR A 579 21.68 5.45 -14.68
CA THR A 579 22.95 4.78 -14.36
C THR A 579 23.02 4.40 -12.89
N ALA A 580 23.26 5.36 -12.00
CA ALA A 580 23.35 5.12 -10.56
C ALA A 580 22.02 4.68 -9.93
N GLY A 581 20.89 5.15 -10.49
CA GLY A 581 19.56 4.67 -10.14
C GLY A 581 19.13 3.39 -10.88
N HIS A 582 19.97 2.79 -11.75
CA HIS A 582 19.69 1.55 -12.50
C HIS A 582 18.32 1.49 -13.21
N MET A 583 17.83 2.62 -13.74
CA MET A 583 16.54 2.68 -14.43
C MET A 583 16.74 3.05 -15.91
N PRO A 584 17.19 2.12 -16.77
CA PRO A 584 17.54 2.42 -18.17
C PRO A 584 16.34 2.88 -19.01
N SER A 585 15.11 2.55 -18.58
CA SER A 585 13.85 2.97 -19.21
C SER A 585 13.49 4.45 -18.94
N PHE A 586 14.19 5.13 -18.02
CA PHE A 586 14.00 6.56 -17.78
C PHE A 586 14.36 7.37 -19.05
N PRO A 587 13.62 8.43 -19.43
CA PRO A 587 13.82 9.08 -20.72
C PRO A 587 14.99 10.07 -20.71
N ASP A 588 15.50 10.40 -21.91
CA ASP A 588 16.24 11.65 -22.09
C ASP A 588 15.28 12.83 -22.08
N ILE A 589 15.64 13.89 -21.35
CA ILE A 589 14.75 15.04 -21.13
C ILE A 589 15.23 16.21 -21.96
N LYS A 590 14.78 16.28 -23.23
CA LYS A 590 15.18 17.34 -24.18
C LYS A 590 14.09 18.34 -24.52
N THR A 591 12.84 18.06 -24.16
CA THR A 591 11.68 18.90 -24.48
C THR A 591 10.90 19.25 -23.21
N VAL A 592 10.11 20.32 -23.28
CA VAL A 592 9.21 20.71 -22.19
C VAL A 592 8.21 19.60 -21.90
N ASP A 593 7.62 18.98 -22.93
CA ASP A 593 6.66 17.89 -22.72
C ASP A 593 7.31 16.65 -22.08
N ALA A 594 8.56 16.31 -22.43
CA ALA A 594 9.28 15.21 -21.76
C ALA A 594 9.55 15.51 -20.28
N LEU A 595 9.97 16.74 -19.95
CA LEU A 595 10.17 17.14 -18.56
C LEU A 595 8.85 17.12 -17.78
N VAL A 596 7.76 17.61 -18.39
CA VAL A 596 6.42 17.59 -17.82
C VAL A 596 5.98 16.15 -17.55
N ASP A 597 6.17 15.23 -18.48
CA ASP A 597 5.75 13.83 -18.32
C ASP A 597 6.53 13.13 -17.20
N VAL A 598 7.85 13.34 -17.13
CA VAL A 598 8.68 12.77 -16.06
C VAL A 598 8.24 13.30 -14.69
N VAL A 599 8.11 14.62 -14.53
CA VAL A 599 7.69 15.22 -13.26
C VAL A 599 6.26 14.81 -12.89
N THR A 600 5.37 14.69 -13.88
CA THR A 600 4.02 14.15 -13.68
C THR A 600 4.08 12.72 -13.16
N MET A 601 4.96 11.88 -13.71
CA MET A 601 5.10 10.49 -13.28
C MET A 601 5.61 10.38 -11.84
N CYS A 602 6.62 11.15 -11.43
CA CYS A 602 7.08 11.14 -10.04
C CYS A 602 5.94 11.52 -9.06
N ILE A 603 5.22 12.62 -9.35
CA ILE A 603 4.06 13.02 -8.53
C ILE A 603 2.97 11.94 -8.57
N PHE A 604 2.77 11.31 -9.74
CA PHE A 604 1.78 10.24 -9.89
C PHE A 604 2.13 9.01 -9.05
N ILE A 605 3.40 8.57 -9.05
CA ILE A 605 3.89 7.44 -8.25
C ILE A 605 3.70 7.75 -6.76
N ALA A 606 4.23 8.89 -6.32
CA ALA A 606 4.25 9.28 -4.92
C ALA A 606 2.86 9.50 -4.31
N SER A 607 1.85 9.74 -5.14
CA SER A 607 0.52 10.15 -4.68
C SER A 607 -0.60 9.25 -5.22
N PRO A 608 -1.25 9.49 -6.38
CA PRO A 608 -2.35 8.64 -6.84
C PRO A 608 -2.05 7.14 -6.93
N PHE A 609 -0.87 6.77 -7.44
CA PHE A 609 -0.51 5.37 -7.65
C PHE A 609 -0.41 4.63 -6.32
N HIS A 610 0.41 5.15 -5.40
CA HIS A 610 0.57 4.60 -4.06
C HIS A 610 -0.78 4.52 -3.32
N THR A 611 -1.58 5.59 -3.31
CA THR A 611 -2.92 5.56 -2.69
C THR A 611 -3.81 4.47 -3.28
N ALA A 612 -3.86 4.33 -4.61
CA ALA A 612 -4.75 3.38 -5.28
C ALA A 612 -4.45 1.92 -4.93
N ILE A 613 -3.18 1.59 -4.69
CA ILE A 613 -2.73 0.21 -4.43
C ILE A 613 -2.62 -0.09 -2.93
N ASN A 614 -2.58 0.92 -2.07
CA ASN A 614 -2.37 0.74 -0.64
C ASN A 614 -3.68 0.82 0.18
N TYR A 615 -4.58 1.79 -0.03
CA TYR A 615 -5.58 2.11 1.02
C TYR A 615 -6.76 1.14 1.11
N LEU A 616 -6.87 0.20 0.16
CA LEU A 616 -7.83 -0.91 0.23
C LEU A 616 -7.18 -2.22 0.69
N GLN A 617 -5.91 -2.22 1.09
CA GLN A 617 -5.23 -3.41 1.60
C GLN A 617 -5.98 -4.03 2.77
N ASN A 618 -6.33 -3.26 3.80
CA ASN A 618 -7.11 -3.77 4.93
C ASN A 618 -8.46 -4.37 4.48
N PHE A 619 -9.17 -3.72 3.55
CA PHE A 619 -10.43 -4.26 3.03
C PHE A 619 -10.27 -5.61 2.31
N TYR A 620 -9.24 -5.78 1.48
CA TYR A 620 -9.08 -7.00 0.67
C TYR A 620 -8.22 -8.09 1.31
N GLN A 621 -7.35 -7.77 2.26
CA GLN A 621 -6.33 -8.69 2.78
C GLN A 621 -6.48 -9.03 4.27
N ALA A 622 -7.11 -8.17 5.09
CA ALA A 622 -7.24 -8.45 6.52
C ALA A 622 -8.11 -9.68 6.81
N PHE A 623 -9.06 -9.98 5.92
CA PHE A 623 -9.70 -11.29 5.88
C PHE A 623 -8.83 -12.25 5.03
N VAL A 624 -7.83 -12.86 5.68
CA VAL A 624 -6.73 -13.60 5.03
C VAL A 624 -7.23 -14.70 4.10
N ALA A 625 -8.36 -15.35 4.41
CA ALA A 625 -8.96 -16.38 3.55
C ALA A 625 -9.37 -15.89 2.15
N ALA A 626 -9.60 -14.59 1.96
CA ALA A 626 -9.91 -14.01 0.64
C ALA A 626 -8.67 -13.70 -0.20
N LYS A 627 -7.53 -13.38 0.42
CA LYS A 627 -6.28 -13.06 -0.27
C LYS A 627 -5.07 -13.46 0.59
N PRO A 628 -4.77 -14.76 0.72
CA PRO A 628 -3.68 -15.23 1.56
C PRO A 628 -2.31 -14.94 0.91
N PRO A 629 -1.24 -14.71 1.67
CA PRO A 629 0.09 -14.44 1.12
C PRO A 629 0.74 -15.67 0.46
N SER A 630 0.48 -16.85 1.01
CA SER A 630 0.99 -18.15 0.54
C SER A 630 -0.02 -19.25 0.81
N LEU A 631 0.22 -20.45 0.26
CA LEU A 631 -0.53 -21.65 0.55
C LEU A 631 0.07 -22.38 1.75
N CYS A 632 -0.77 -23.00 2.58
CA CYS A 632 -0.36 -23.75 3.78
C CYS A 632 -0.28 -25.27 3.57
N SER A 633 -0.51 -25.73 2.34
CA SER A 633 -0.28 -27.11 1.91
C SER A 633 0.19 -27.15 0.46
N ALA A 634 0.91 -28.22 0.11
CA ALA A 634 1.43 -28.40 -1.24
C ALA A 634 0.31 -28.38 -2.31
N PRO A 635 0.49 -27.64 -3.42
CA PRO A 635 -0.51 -27.61 -4.48
C PRO A 635 -0.63 -28.96 -5.20
N PRO A 636 -1.84 -29.31 -5.69
CA PRO A 636 -2.03 -30.57 -6.41
C PRO A 636 -1.26 -30.53 -7.73
N VAL A 637 -0.59 -31.63 -8.07
CA VAL A 637 0.21 -31.74 -9.30
C VAL A 637 -0.56 -32.31 -10.50
N THR A 638 -1.81 -32.73 -10.31
CA THR A 638 -2.69 -33.19 -11.39
C THR A 638 -4.07 -32.54 -11.31
N LEU A 639 -4.74 -32.43 -12.46
CA LEU A 639 -6.10 -31.90 -12.54
C LEU A 639 -7.11 -32.83 -11.85
N GLU A 640 -6.93 -34.15 -11.97
CA GLU A 640 -7.81 -35.15 -11.35
C GLU A 640 -7.81 -34.98 -9.83
N ARG A 641 -6.64 -34.72 -9.22
CA ARG A 641 -6.53 -34.47 -7.78
C ARG A 641 -7.22 -33.17 -7.41
N LEU A 642 -6.99 -32.08 -8.14
CA LEU A 642 -7.67 -30.80 -7.90
C LEU A 642 -9.20 -30.92 -7.99
N GLN A 643 -9.73 -31.63 -8.98
CA GLN A 643 -11.17 -31.83 -9.16
C GLN A 643 -11.84 -32.58 -7.99
N GLN A 644 -11.06 -33.33 -7.21
CA GLN A 644 -11.55 -34.04 -6.02
C GLN A 644 -11.55 -33.18 -4.76
N TYR A 645 -10.99 -31.96 -4.79
CA TYR A 645 -10.92 -31.11 -3.61
C TYR A 645 -12.31 -30.84 -3.02
N ARG A 646 -12.34 -30.75 -1.70
CA ARG A 646 -13.48 -30.43 -0.85
C ARG A 646 -13.09 -29.29 0.10
N GLU A 647 -14.00 -28.90 0.98
CA GLU A 647 -13.77 -27.81 1.92
C GLU A 647 -12.49 -28.02 2.74
N GLN A 648 -12.25 -29.24 3.23
CA GLN A 648 -11.06 -29.53 4.03
C GLN A 648 -9.74 -29.32 3.29
N ASP A 649 -9.70 -29.54 1.97
CA ASP A 649 -8.49 -29.30 1.17
C ASP A 649 -8.23 -27.79 1.03
N LEU A 650 -9.29 -26.96 0.95
CA LEU A 650 -9.16 -25.51 0.96
C LEU A 650 -8.77 -24.99 2.36
N VAL A 651 -9.38 -25.52 3.42
CA VAL A 651 -9.03 -25.19 4.81
C VAL A 651 -7.54 -25.48 5.06
N ALA A 652 -7.05 -26.65 4.65
CA ALA A 652 -5.65 -27.03 4.78
C ALA A 652 -4.68 -26.17 3.93
N ALA A 653 -5.18 -25.46 2.92
CA ALA A 653 -4.38 -24.58 2.07
C ALA A 653 -4.32 -23.13 2.57
N LEU A 654 -5.16 -22.78 3.54
CA LEU A 654 -5.22 -21.47 4.16
C LEU A 654 -4.53 -21.50 5.53
N PRO A 655 -4.13 -20.35 6.09
CA PRO A 655 -3.51 -20.29 7.42
C PRO A 655 -4.55 -20.46 8.56
N ILE A 656 -5.55 -21.32 8.36
CA ILE A 656 -6.53 -21.68 9.39
C ILE A 656 -5.84 -22.62 10.38
N ASN A 657 -5.91 -22.29 11.67
CA ASN A 657 -5.11 -22.89 12.75
C ASN A 657 -3.59 -22.68 12.61
N ARG A 658 -3.15 -21.72 11.79
CA ARG A 658 -1.77 -21.20 11.74
C ARG A 658 -1.72 -19.75 12.23
N GLN A 659 -1.72 -19.58 13.55
CA GLN A 659 -1.98 -18.30 14.22
C GLN A 659 -0.95 -17.24 13.85
N ARG A 660 0.34 -17.60 13.76
CA ARG A 660 1.41 -16.70 13.37
C ARG A 660 1.24 -16.25 11.92
N GLN A 661 1.01 -17.18 11.00
CA GLN A 661 0.79 -16.85 9.58
C GLN A 661 -0.43 -15.95 9.41
N TRP A 662 -1.55 -16.26 10.06
CA TRP A 662 -2.75 -15.43 9.99
C TRP A 662 -2.52 -14.04 10.59
N LEU A 663 -1.95 -13.97 11.78
CA LEU A 663 -1.62 -12.72 12.47
C LEU A 663 -0.77 -11.82 11.59
N LEU A 664 0.35 -12.31 11.06
CA LEU A 664 1.25 -11.53 10.22
C LEU A 664 0.58 -11.10 8.91
N ALA A 665 -0.16 -12.00 8.26
CA ALA A 665 -0.89 -11.69 7.03
C ALA A 665 -1.96 -10.61 7.22
N ALA A 666 -2.68 -10.64 8.35
CA ALA A 666 -3.68 -9.62 8.69
C ALA A 666 -3.03 -8.32 9.22
N GLN A 667 -1.82 -8.41 9.79
CA GLN A 667 -1.13 -7.26 10.36
C GLN A 667 -0.39 -6.42 9.32
N VAL A 668 0.15 -7.02 8.24
CA VAL A 668 0.74 -6.26 7.11
C VAL A 668 -0.20 -5.16 6.61
N PRO A 669 -1.44 -5.44 6.17
CA PRO A 669 -2.33 -4.39 5.68
C PRO A 669 -2.72 -3.41 6.80
N TRP A 670 -2.79 -3.85 8.06
CA TRP A 670 -3.07 -2.95 9.20
C TRP A 670 -1.95 -1.92 9.40
N LEU A 671 -0.69 -2.33 9.28
CA LEU A 671 0.46 -1.45 9.40
C LEU A 671 0.55 -0.46 8.22
N LEU A 672 0.02 -0.83 7.05
CA LEU A 672 0.22 -0.07 5.81
C LEU A 672 -1.02 0.75 5.36
N SER A 673 -2.23 0.48 5.86
CA SER A 673 -3.49 1.05 5.30
C SER A 673 -4.05 2.28 6.02
N PHE A 674 -3.25 3.06 6.75
CA PHE A 674 -3.80 4.20 7.50
C PHE A 674 -4.44 5.25 6.59
N LYS A 675 -5.64 5.70 6.98
CA LYS A 675 -6.31 6.81 6.29
C LYS A 675 -5.48 8.08 6.43
N VAL A 676 -5.26 8.75 5.30
CA VAL A 676 -4.62 10.06 5.27
C VAL A 676 -5.44 11.08 6.01
N GLU A 677 -4.76 11.81 6.89
CA GLU A 677 -5.30 13.03 7.48
C GLU A 677 -5.57 14.06 6.37
N PRO A 678 -6.74 14.75 6.38
CA PRO A 678 -7.12 15.66 5.29
C PRO A 678 -6.08 16.72 4.93
N ASP A 679 -5.23 17.12 5.88
CA ASP A 679 -4.14 18.09 5.71
C ASP A 679 -2.95 17.55 4.89
N ARG A 680 -2.88 16.24 4.65
CA ARG A 680 -1.85 15.61 3.82
C ARG A 680 -2.37 15.14 2.45
N SER A 681 -3.53 15.63 2.02
CA SER A 681 -4.11 15.31 0.71
C SER A 681 -3.56 16.17 -0.44
N LEU A 682 -3.68 15.70 -1.69
CA LEU A 682 -3.44 16.50 -2.90
C LEU A 682 -4.29 17.77 -2.94
N LEU A 683 -5.53 17.69 -2.47
CA LEU A 683 -6.42 18.84 -2.39
C LEU A 683 -5.85 19.90 -1.43
N ASN A 684 -5.32 19.48 -0.27
CA ASN A 684 -4.69 20.41 0.66
C ASN A 684 -3.35 20.94 0.14
N TYR A 685 -2.57 20.16 -0.61
CA TYR A 685 -1.37 20.65 -1.29
C TYR A 685 -1.68 21.83 -2.21
N ALA A 686 -2.69 21.69 -3.08
CA ALA A 686 -3.10 22.75 -4.00
C ALA A 686 -3.59 24.00 -3.25
N ALA A 687 -4.40 23.80 -2.20
CA ALA A 687 -4.90 24.88 -1.36
C ALA A 687 -3.76 25.62 -0.62
N SER A 688 -2.83 24.87 -0.03
CA SER A 688 -1.69 25.41 0.72
C SER A 688 -0.79 26.25 -0.17
N GLN A 689 -0.46 25.73 -1.37
CA GLN A 689 0.33 26.46 -2.35
C GLN A 689 -0.39 27.74 -2.79
N TRP A 690 -1.69 27.68 -3.08
CA TRP A 690 -2.46 28.87 -3.43
C TRP A 690 -2.44 29.92 -2.30
N TRP A 691 -2.61 29.50 -1.04
CA TRP A 691 -2.63 30.41 0.12
C TRP A 691 -1.30 31.14 0.32
N VAL A 692 -0.16 30.45 0.15
CA VAL A 692 1.17 31.07 0.22
C VAL A 692 1.34 32.16 -0.84
N TYR A 693 0.71 32.00 -2.01
CA TYR A 693 0.84 32.93 -3.14
C TYR A 693 -0.31 33.93 -3.31
N LYS A 694 -1.36 33.86 -2.47
CA LYS A 694 -2.57 34.69 -2.57
C LYS A 694 -2.29 36.19 -2.65
N TYR A 695 -1.38 36.69 -1.82
CA TYR A 695 -1.06 38.12 -1.71
C TYR A 695 0.27 38.51 -2.37
N LYS A 696 1.01 37.54 -2.89
CA LYS A 696 2.22 37.79 -3.68
C LYS A 696 1.86 38.51 -4.99
N ARG A 697 2.79 39.34 -5.48
CA ARG A 697 2.54 40.28 -6.58
C ARG A 697 3.53 40.15 -7.74
N GLY A 698 4.61 39.36 -7.59
CA GLY A 698 5.52 39.09 -8.69
C GLY A 698 4.82 38.36 -9.84
N ALA A 699 5.24 38.62 -11.08
CA ALA A 699 4.59 38.04 -12.26
C ALA A 699 4.57 36.50 -12.23
N ASP A 700 5.69 35.87 -11.87
CA ASP A 700 5.79 34.42 -11.77
C ASP A 700 5.05 33.87 -10.53
N GLU A 701 5.07 34.61 -9.42
CA GLU A 701 4.31 34.27 -8.21
C GLU A 701 2.80 34.25 -8.48
N VAL A 702 2.30 35.18 -9.30
CA VAL A 702 0.91 35.21 -9.76
C VAL A 702 0.58 34.00 -10.62
N LYS A 703 1.47 33.58 -11.53
CA LYS A 703 1.28 32.36 -12.32
C LYS A 703 1.21 31.11 -11.43
N VAL A 704 2.06 31.00 -10.41
CA VAL A 704 2.01 29.90 -9.43
C VAL A 704 0.66 29.89 -8.71
N ARG A 705 0.22 31.04 -8.20
CA ARG A 705 -1.10 31.17 -7.55
C ARG A 705 -2.21 30.66 -8.47
N ASP A 706 -2.23 31.12 -9.72
CA ASP A 706 -3.32 30.82 -10.65
C ASP A 706 -3.31 29.33 -11.03
N ALA A 707 -2.13 28.75 -11.27
CA ALA A 707 -1.96 27.31 -11.51
C ALA A 707 -2.43 26.46 -10.32
N SER A 708 -2.08 26.82 -9.09
CA SER A 708 -2.52 26.11 -7.88
C SER A 708 -4.04 26.24 -7.65
N GLY A 709 -4.61 27.41 -7.93
CA GLY A 709 -6.06 27.64 -7.85
C GLY A 709 -6.82 26.81 -8.88
N GLN A 710 -6.28 26.70 -10.10
CA GLN A 710 -6.82 25.82 -11.13
C GLN A 710 -6.74 24.34 -10.72
N LEU A 711 -5.58 23.87 -10.23
CA LEU A 711 -5.41 22.51 -9.74
C LEU A 711 -6.47 22.19 -8.66
N TYR A 712 -6.64 23.06 -7.66
CA TYR A 712 -7.65 22.87 -6.62
C TYR A 712 -9.06 22.72 -7.21
N GLY A 713 -9.46 23.63 -8.10
CA GLY A 713 -10.76 23.59 -8.76
C GLY A 713 -10.98 22.33 -9.61
N ASP A 714 -9.94 21.85 -10.28
CA ASP A 714 -9.99 20.63 -11.09
C ASP A 714 -10.06 19.38 -10.21
N LEU A 715 -9.29 19.30 -9.13
CA LEU A 715 -9.39 18.21 -8.14
C LEU A 715 -10.80 18.13 -7.53
N GLN A 716 -11.45 19.25 -7.22
CA GLN A 716 -12.85 19.25 -6.76
C GLN A 716 -13.84 18.73 -7.81
N LYS A 717 -13.59 18.97 -9.11
CA LYS A 717 -14.40 18.38 -10.18
C LYS A 717 -14.17 16.87 -10.24
N LEU A 718 -12.93 16.42 -10.07
CA LEU A 718 -12.58 15.00 -10.03
C LEU A 718 -13.26 14.26 -8.88
N GLN A 719 -13.38 14.83 -7.68
CA GLN A 719 -14.15 14.23 -6.58
C GLN A 719 -15.58 13.85 -7.02
N ARG A 720 -16.27 14.78 -7.68
CA ARG A 720 -17.63 14.52 -8.22
C ARG A 720 -17.62 13.48 -9.34
N GLN A 721 -16.61 13.51 -10.21
CA GLN A 721 -16.47 12.53 -11.28
C GLN A 721 -16.22 11.12 -10.73
N PHE A 722 -15.41 10.98 -9.70
CA PHE A 722 -15.04 9.67 -9.14
C PHE A 722 -16.20 9.05 -8.40
N HIS A 723 -16.97 9.85 -7.67
CA HIS A 723 -18.24 9.41 -7.12
C HIS A 723 -19.22 8.91 -8.21
N ARG A 724 -19.33 9.63 -9.33
CA ARG A 724 -20.16 9.20 -10.48
C ARG A 724 -19.64 7.92 -11.11
N ASN A 725 -18.33 7.77 -11.29
CA ASN A 725 -17.71 6.55 -11.81
C ASN A 725 -17.99 5.36 -10.89
N SER A 726 -17.85 5.53 -9.57
CA SER A 726 -18.13 4.49 -8.59
C SER A 726 -19.61 4.10 -8.57
N THR A 727 -20.52 5.07 -8.64
CA THR A 727 -21.97 4.82 -8.61
C THR A 727 -22.53 4.28 -9.93
N ALA A 728 -21.81 4.45 -11.03
CA ALA A 728 -22.16 3.91 -12.33
C ALA A 728 -21.75 2.43 -12.53
N MET A 729 -21.01 1.86 -11.58
CA MET A 729 -20.70 0.43 -11.58
C MET A 729 -21.96 -0.41 -11.42
N ASP A 730 -21.89 -1.69 -11.81
CA ASP A 730 -23.03 -2.59 -11.71
C ASP A 730 -23.53 -2.72 -10.27
N LYS A 731 -24.85 -2.91 -10.10
CA LYS A 731 -25.48 -3.06 -8.79
C LYS A 731 -24.75 -4.10 -7.94
N GLY A 732 -24.43 -3.74 -6.70
CA GLY A 732 -23.73 -4.61 -5.76
C GLY A 732 -22.20 -4.59 -5.89
N SER A 733 -21.61 -3.79 -6.78
CA SER A 733 -20.15 -3.59 -6.83
C SER A 733 -19.67 -2.88 -5.56
N ILE A 734 -18.45 -3.19 -5.12
CA ILE A 734 -17.80 -2.51 -3.99
C ILE A 734 -17.49 -1.08 -4.43
N PRO A 735 -17.92 -0.03 -3.71
CA PRO A 735 -17.61 1.35 -4.06
C PRO A 735 -16.10 1.58 -4.22
N TYR A 736 -15.71 2.40 -5.20
CA TYR A 736 -14.32 2.70 -5.48
C TYR A 736 -14.04 4.19 -5.29
N MET A 737 -13.74 4.56 -4.04
CA MET A 737 -13.51 5.95 -3.62
C MET A 737 -12.07 6.22 -3.16
N VAL A 738 -11.18 5.23 -3.25
CA VAL A 738 -9.78 5.34 -2.80
C VAL A 738 -9.01 6.47 -3.48
N LEU A 739 -9.33 6.80 -4.73
CA LEU A 739 -8.71 7.90 -5.49
C LEU A 739 -9.40 9.26 -5.30
N ASP A 740 -10.34 9.42 -4.36
CA ASP A 740 -10.90 10.74 -4.05
C ASP A 740 -9.75 11.72 -3.74
N PRO A 741 -9.62 12.85 -4.45
CA PRO A 741 -8.56 13.82 -4.20
C PRO A 741 -8.46 14.38 -2.77
N GLY A 742 -9.53 14.28 -1.98
CA GLY A 742 -9.52 14.61 -0.55
C GLY A 742 -8.94 13.50 0.35
N LEU A 743 -8.80 12.28 -0.18
CA LEU A 743 -8.22 11.12 0.50
C LEU A 743 -6.86 10.72 -0.10
N THR A 744 -6.52 11.18 -1.30
CA THR A 744 -5.25 10.87 -1.96
C THR A 744 -4.11 11.64 -1.29
N ALA A 745 -3.16 10.93 -0.66
CA ALA A 745 -1.99 11.53 -0.01
C ALA A 745 -1.17 12.35 -1.00
N VAL A 746 -0.49 13.39 -0.54
CA VAL A 746 0.45 14.19 -1.35
C VAL A 746 1.77 13.47 -1.63
N SER A 747 2.15 12.52 -0.76
CA SER A 747 3.39 11.73 -0.81
C SER A 747 3.16 10.31 -0.29
N ILE A 748 4.17 9.45 -0.38
CA ILE A 748 4.20 8.15 0.32
C ILE A 748 4.41 8.42 1.81
N LEU A 749 3.41 8.12 2.63
CA LEU A 749 3.31 8.50 4.05
C LEU A 749 3.26 7.31 5.01
N ILE A 750 3.20 6.10 4.47
CA ILE A 750 3.10 4.83 5.18
C ILE A 750 3.71 3.75 4.29
#